data_AF-A0A9D3SKY5-F1
#
_entry.id   AF-A0A9D3SKY5-F1
#
_cell.length_a   1.000
_cell.length_b   1.000
_cell.length_c   1.000
_cell.angle_alpha   90.00
_cell.angle_beta   90.00
_cell.angle_gamma   90.00
#
_symmetry.space_group_name_H-M   'P 1'
#
loop_
_entity.id
_entity.type
_entity.pdbx_description
1 polymer ?
#
loop_
_entity_poly.entity_id
_entity_poly.type
_entity_poly.pdbx_seq_one_letter_code
_entity_poly.pdbx_strand_id
1 'polypeptide(L)'
;MAARSRRAWFSVLLGLVVGFTLASRLILPRATELKKAGQRRSASGGGGCGISGPLRREHGGGMRWPAQGSGMLPTEKAVQSSHNFLFVGVMTAQKYLNNRAVAAYRTWAQTIPGKVEFFSSEGSDTSIPIPIVALKNVDDSYPPQKKSFMMLKYMHDHYLDRFEWFMRADDDVYIKSERLESFLRSLNSSEAIFLGQTGMGARDELGKLALEPGENFCMGGPGVIMSREVLRRMVPHIRQCLQEMYTTHEDVEVGRCVRRFAGVQCVWSYEMQQLFYENYEPNKKGYIRDLHNSKIHRAITLHPNKNPPYQYRLHSYMLSRKIAELRHRTIQLHREIVQMSRYGNMEVHKEDLQLGMPPSFMRFHPRQREEVLEWEFLTGKYIFSALDGQPPRRGMDSSQKMALDDIIMQVMEMINANAKTRGRVIDFKEIQYGYRRVNPMYGAEYVLDLLLLYKKHKGKTMTVPVRRHAYLQQTFSKIHFLEEDEMDAQALAARINQGSDSLSFLSSSLKKFVPFKLSGSGTDQQEPKEKKVNILVPLAGRYDIFVRFMANFEKICLIPNQNVRLLILLFSTDNNTERMKQIELMREYRLKYPKADMEIEPVSGPFSRALALEVGSAHFSNNSLLFYCDVDLLFTADFLKRCRANTVLGEQTYFPIIFSQYDPKVVYAGKVPSNNHYVFTSKTGLWRHFGFGIVCVYKGDLVRAGGFDVSIQGWGMEDVDLFNKFVQSGIKLFRSTDTGIVHVHHPVICDPNLDPKQYKMCLGSKASSHGSTQQLAELWLEKNDHGFRRISSSNNGSMRTA
;
A
#
# COMPACT_ATOMS: atom_id res chain seq x y z
N MET A 1 -62.82 -9.19 40.76
CA MET A 1 -64.09 -8.76 40.13
C MET A 1 -63.95 -8.76 38.62
N ALA A 2 -64.46 -9.82 38.01
CA ALA A 2 -64.44 -10.07 36.57
C ALA A 2 -65.63 -9.38 35.90
N ALA A 3 -65.41 -8.21 35.29
CA ALA A 3 -66.34 -7.59 34.34
C ALA A 3 -65.71 -6.36 33.66
N ARG A 4 -64.59 -6.50 32.93
CA ARG A 4 -64.08 -5.39 32.10
C ARG A 4 -63.37 -5.76 30.79
N SER A 5 -63.39 -7.04 30.39
CA SER A 5 -62.65 -7.54 29.22
C SER A 5 -63.50 -7.71 27.94
N ARG A 6 -64.84 -7.65 27.99
CA ARG A 6 -65.70 -7.98 26.82
C ARG A 6 -66.03 -6.84 25.84
N ARG A 7 -65.68 -5.57 26.13
CA ARG A 7 -65.98 -4.42 25.23
C ARG A 7 -64.91 -4.10 24.18
N ALA A 8 -63.66 -4.49 24.40
CA ALA A 8 -62.56 -4.16 23.47
C ALA A 8 -62.50 -5.08 22.24
N TRP A 9 -62.91 -6.35 22.37
CA TRP A 9 -62.87 -7.30 21.26
C TRP A 9 -63.96 -7.03 20.21
N PHE A 10 -65.16 -6.61 20.64
CA PHE A 10 -66.24 -6.25 19.71
C PHE A 10 -65.93 -5.01 18.87
N SER A 11 -65.20 -4.02 19.42
CA SER A 11 -64.82 -2.81 18.69
C SER A 11 -63.70 -3.08 17.67
N VAL A 12 -62.78 -4.01 17.97
CA VAL A 12 -61.75 -4.45 17.01
C VAL A 12 -62.36 -5.28 15.87
N LEU A 13 -63.30 -6.17 16.18
CA LEU A 13 -63.96 -7.00 15.17
C LEU A 13 -64.87 -6.15 14.26
N LEU A 14 -65.60 -5.19 14.83
CA LEU A 14 -66.41 -4.24 14.07
C LEU A 14 -65.53 -3.35 13.16
N GLY A 15 -64.37 -2.89 13.65
CA GLY A 15 -63.41 -2.13 12.86
C GLY A 15 -62.82 -2.92 11.69
N LEU A 16 -62.55 -4.22 11.88
CA LEU A 16 -62.07 -5.11 10.82
C LEU A 16 -63.14 -5.38 9.76
N VAL A 17 -64.39 -5.62 10.16
CA VAL A 17 -65.50 -5.88 9.22
C VAL A 17 -65.85 -4.61 8.44
N VAL A 18 -65.90 -3.44 9.09
CA VAL A 18 -66.15 -2.15 8.41
C VAL A 18 -64.98 -1.79 7.49
N GLY A 19 -63.73 -2.01 7.92
CA GLY A 19 -62.55 -1.78 7.08
C GLY A 19 -62.50 -2.68 5.83
N PHE A 20 -62.85 -3.96 5.97
CA PHE A 20 -62.85 -4.91 4.85
C PHE A 20 -64.01 -4.66 3.86
N THR A 21 -65.18 -4.23 4.36
CA THR A 21 -66.34 -3.87 3.53
C THR A 21 -66.14 -2.55 2.78
N LEU A 22 -65.53 -1.53 3.41
CA LEU A 22 -65.14 -0.30 2.70
C LEU A 22 -64.05 -0.56 1.65
N ALA A 23 -63.03 -1.37 1.96
CA ALA A 23 -61.98 -1.69 0.99
C ALA A 23 -62.52 -2.49 -0.22
N SER A 24 -63.44 -3.43 0.02
CA SER A 24 -64.02 -4.25 -1.05
C SER A 24 -65.03 -3.51 -1.93
N ARG A 25 -65.79 -2.53 -1.39
CA ARG A 25 -66.76 -1.75 -2.18
C ARG A 25 -66.23 -0.45 -2.80
N LEU A 26 -65.18 0.18 -2.26
CA LEU A 26 -64.68 1.47 -2.76
C LEU A 26 -63.33 1.38 -3.48
N ILE A 27 -62.46 0.44 -3.10
CA ILE A 27 -61.08 0.39 -3.61
C ILE A 27 -60.94 -0.61 -4.77
N LEU A 28 -61.60 -1.77 -4.69
CA LEU A 28 -61.56 -2.78 -5.76
C LEU A 28 -62.12 -2.31 -7.11
N PRO A 29 -63.23 -1.53 -7.20
CA PRO A 29 -63.72 -1.03 -8.48
C PRO A 29 -62.80 0.01 -9.13
N ARG A 30 -62.01 0.76 -8.33
CA ARG A 30 -61.02 1.74 -8.85
C ARG A 30 -59.73 1.08 -9.33
N ALA A 31 -59.35 -0.06 -8.76
CA ALA A 31 -58.16 -0.81 -9.17
C ALA A 31 -58.35 -1.55 -10.51
N THR A 32 -59.58 -1.98 -10.83
CA THR A 32 -59.91 -2.64 -12.11
C THR A 32 -59.97 -1.66 -13.28
N GLU A 33 -60.42 -0.42 -13.06
CA GLU A 33 -60.37 0.69 -14.03
C GLU A 33 -58.92 1.08 -14.39
N LEU A 34 -58.02 1.16 -13.40
CA LEU A 34 -56.60 1.47 -13.63
C LEU A 34 -55.85 0.36 -14.40
N LYS A 35 -56.26 -0.90 -14.23
CA LYS A 35 -55.69 -2.04 -14.98
C LYS A 35 -56.12 -2.05 -16.46
N LYS A 36 -57.36 -1.63 -16.76
CA LYS A 36 -57.84 -1.44 -18.15
C LYS A 36 -57.15 -0.25 -18.85
N ALA A 37 -56.84 0.82 -18.11
CA ALA A 37 -56.07 1.95 -18.65
C ALA A 37 -54.61 1.59 -18.96
N GLY A 38 -54.00 0.70 -18.16
CA GLY A 38 -52.65 0.18 -18.38
C GLY A 38 -52.51 -0.74 -19.60
N GLN A 39 -53.51 -1.58 -19.87
CA GLN A 39 -53.50 -2.49 -21.03
C GLN A 39 -53.67 -1.76 -22.38
N ARG A 40 -54.36 -0.62 -22.44
CA ARG A 40 -54.45 0.21 -23.66
C ARG A 40 -53.15 0.94 -24.04
N ARG A 41 -52.20 1.10 -23.11
CA ARG A 41 -50.90 1.75 -23.36
C ARG A 41 -49.78 0.78 -23.77
N SER A 42 -50.01 -0.53 -23.71
CA SER A 42 -49.01 -1.56 -24.04
C SER A 42 -49.11 -2.09 -25.48
N ALA A 43 -49.99 -1.55 -26.32
CA ALA A 43 -50.21 -2.01 -27.71
C ALA A 43 -49.47 -1.18 -28.78
N SER A 44 -48.51 -0.34 -28.41
CA SER A 44 -47.66 0.38 -29.38
C SER A 44 -46.18 0.26 -28.99
N GLY A 45 -45.48 -0.66 -29.64
CA GLY A 45 -44.01 -0.75 -29.58
C GLY A 45 -43.48 -2.12 -29.19
N GLY A 46 -43.59 -3.10 -30.09
CA GLY A 46 -42.94 -4.40 -29.95
C GLY A 46 -42.73 -5.04 -31.32
N GLY A 47 -41.55 -4.83 -31.91
CA GLY A 47 -41.07 -5.59 -33.07
C GLY A 47 -39.92 -6.48 -32.63
N GLY A 48 -40.18 -7.78 -32.50
CA GLY A 48 -39.17 -8.81 -32.35
C GLY A 48 -39.42 -9.93 -33.36
N CYS A 49 -38.37 -10.37 -34.05
CA CYS A 49 -38.30 -11.62 -34.83
C CYS A 49 -36.84 -12.12 -34.70
N GLY A 50 -36.52 -13.40 -34.51
CA GLY A 50 -37.22 -14.62 -34.91
C GLY A 50 -36.52 -15.18 -36.16
N ILE A 51 -35.69 -16.22 -36.01
CA ILE A 51 -34.97 -16.90 -37.10
C ILE A 51 -35.82 -18.05 -37.66
N SER A 52 -36.07 -18.08 -38.98
CA SER A 52 -36.10 -19.30 -39.85
C SER A 52 -36.58 -19.02 -41.31
N GLY A 53 -35.63 -19.07 -42.27
CA GLY A 53 -35.67 -19.45 -43.71
C GLY A 53 -36.73 -18.93 -44.72
N PRO A 54 -36.61 -19.18 -46.05
CA PRO A 54 -35.42 -19.44 -46.89
C PRO A 54 -35.28 -18.53 -48.15
N LEU A 55 -34.07 -18.54 -48.72
CA LEU A 55 -33.63 -18.25 -50.12
C LEU A 55 -34.59 -17.55 -51.12
N ARG A 56 -34.14 -16.42 -51.67
CA ARG A 56 -34.27 -16.10 -53.12
C ARG A 56 -33.12 -15.21 -53.63
N ARG A 57 -32.55 -15.63 -54.75
CA ARG A 57 -31.50 -14.99 -55.57
C ARG A 57 -32.08 -13.84 -56.40
N GLU A 58 -31.29 -12.78 -56.60
CA GLU A 58 -31.09 -12.03 -57.86
C GLU A 58 -29.96 -11.00 -57.63
N HIS A 59 -28.75 -11.26 -58.15
CA HIS A 59 -28.17 -10.75 -59.41
C HIS A 59 -27.76 -9.25 -59.41
N GLY A 60 -26.44 -9.05 -59.36
CA GLY A 60 -25.70 -8.28 -60.37
C GLY A 60 -25.63 -6.77 -60.23
N GLY A 61 -24.45 -6.25 -59.92
CA GLY A 61 -24.11 -4.83 -60.13
C GLY A 61 -22.83 -4.41 -59.41
N GLY A 62 -21.67 -4.74 -59.98
CA GLY A 62 -20.41 -4.19 -59.52
C GLY A 62 -20.30 -2.69 -59.84
N MET A 63 -19.75 -1.91 -58.92
CA MET A 63 -19.14 -0.62 -59.26
C MET A 63 -18.00 -0.29 -58.30
N ARG A 64 -16.92 0.19 -58.92
CA ARG A 64 -15.58 0.54 -58.44
C ARG A 64 -15.54 1.41 -57.17
N TRP A 65 -14.51 1.15 -56.36
CA TRP A 65 -13.94 2.09 -55.39
C TRP A 65 -13.40 3.36 -56.08
N PRO A 66 -13.59 4.54 -55.48
CA PRO A 66 -12.56 5.56 -55.51
C PRO A 66 -12.00 5.87 -54.12
N ALA A 67 -10.71 6.17 -54.17
CA ALA A 67 -9.74 6.55 -53.16
C ALA A 67 -10.21 7.46 -52.02
N GLN A 68 -9.63 7.17 -50.85
CA GLN A 68 -9.11 8.08 -49.82
C GLN A 68 -9.67 9.52 -49.81
N GLY A 69 -10.55 9.76 -48.84
CA GLY A 69 -10.79 11.09 -48.25
C GLY A 69 -10.71 10.97 -46.74
N SER A 70 -9.79 11.71 -46.13
CA SER A 70 -9.64 11.85 -44.68
C SER A 70 -10.92 12.43 -44.06
N GLY A 71 -11.81 11.54 -43.61
CA GLY A 71 -13.04 11.90 -42.90
C GLY A 71 -12.91 11.56 -41.42
N MET A 72 -12.48 12.54 -40.63
CA MET A 72 -12.51 12.50 -39.18
C MET A 72 -13.98 12.35 -38.73
N LEU A 73 -14.34 11.18 -38.22
CA LEU A 73 -15.64 10.98 -37.55
C LEU A 73 -15.70 11.89 -36.30
N PRO A 74 -16.88 12.43 -35.94
CA PRO A 74 -16.98 13.43 -34.89
C PRO A 74 -16.61 12.78 -33.56
N THR A 75 -15.47 13.20 -33.01
CA THR A 75 -15.17 13.05 -31.59
C THR A 75 -16.38 13.51 -30.79
N GLU A 76 -16.89 12.63 -29.92
CA GLU A 76 -17.70 13.03 -28.78
C GLU A 76 -17.08 14.31 -28.21
N LYS A 77 -17.83 15.41 -28.22
CA LYS A 77 -17.36 16.65 -27.62
C LYS A 77 -17.02 16.34 -26.16
N ALA A 78 -15.72 16.31 -25.86
CA ALA A 78 -15.25 16.46 -24.51
C ALA A 78 -15.97 17.69 -23.95
N VAL A 79 -16.73 17.49 -22.86
CA VAL A 79 -17.30 18.59 -22.10
C VAL A 79 -16.11 19.46 -21.70
N GLN A 80 -15.95 20.61 -22.37
CA GLN A 80 -14.96 21.61 -21.98
C GLN A 80 -15.18 21.85 -20.48
N SER A 81 -14.18 21.56 -19.65
CA SER A 81 -14.21 21.97 -18.25
C SER A 81 -14.29 23.48 -18.27
N SER A 82 -15.46 24.03 -17.91
CA SER A 82 -15.54 25.47 -17.73
C SER A 82 -14.62 25.80 -16.56
N HIS A 83 -13.52 26.51 -16.84
CA HIS A 83 -12.59 27.03 -15.83
C HIS A 83 -13.28 28.00 -14.83
N ASN A 84 -14.58 28.22 -14.99
CA ASN A 84 -15.41 29.15 -14.24
C ASN A 84 -16.60 28.43 -13.55
N PHE A 85 -16.42 27.18 -13.10
CA PHE A 85 -17.52 26.42 -12.47
C PHE A 85 -17.67 26.72 -10.97
N LEU A 86 -16.59 26.59 -10.20
CA LEU A 86 -16.61 26.74 -8.73
C LEU A 86 -15.56 27.76 -8.23
N PHE A 87 -15.98 28.71 -7.38
CA PHE A 87 -15.07 29.57 -6.62
C PHE A 87 -15.00 29.09 -5.16
N VAL A 88 -13.80 28.79 -4.65
CA VAL A 88 -13.58 28.39 -3.25
C VAL A 88 -12.81 29.47 -2.50
N GLY A 89 -13.46 30.10 -1.53
CA GLY A 89 -12.81 30.96 -0.55
C GLY A 89 -12.38 30.15 0.67
N VAL A 90 -11.07 30.03 0.87
CA VAL A 90 -10.47 29.34 2.02
C VAL A 90 -10.15 30.37 3.10
N MET A 91 -10.85 30.29 4.22
CA MET A 91 -10.61 31.16 5.35
C MET A 91 -9.40 30.68 6.15
N THR A 92 -8.47 31.58 6.43
CA THR A 92 -7.26 31.29 7.21
C THR A 92 -6.81 32.51 8.03
N ALA A 93 -5.66 32.40 8.69
CA ALA A 93 -5.05 33.44 9.51
C ALA A 93 -3.56 33.55 9.18
N GLN A 94 -2.92 34.68 9.49
CA GLN A 94 -1.52 34.95 9.19
C GLN A 94 -0.61 33.80 9.62
N LYS A 95 -0.83 33.27 10.83
CA LYS A 95 -0.06 32.17 11.41
C LYS A 95 -0.18 30.82 10.69
N TYR A 96 -1.17 30.65 9.82
CA TYR A 96 -1.41 29.38 9.09
C TYR A 96 -1.11 29.48 7.59
N LEU A 97 -0.83 30.69 7.09
CA LEU A 97 -0.53 30.91 5.68
C LEU A 97 0.68 30.11 5.20
N ASN A 98 1.74 30.01 5.99
CA ASN A 98 2.98 29.30 5.64
C ASN A 98 2.93 27.78 5.89
N ASN A 99 1.83 27.25 6.46
CA ASN A 99 1.71 25.84 6.83
C ASN A 99 0.44 25.17 6.27
N ARG A 100 -0.72 25.35 6.89
CA ARG A 100 -1.98 24.70 6.49
C ARG A 100 -2.45 25.20 5.13
N ALA A 101 -2.41 26.51 4.89
CA ALA A 101 -2.83 27.08 3.61
C ALA A 101 -1.94 26.58 2.45
N VAL A 102 -0.60 26.57 2.63
CA VAL A 102 0.32 25.94 1.65
C VAL A 102 -0.02 24.48 1.43
N ALA A 103 -0.30 23.71 2.48
CA ALA A 103 -0.63 22.30 2.35
C ALA A 103 -1.96 22.07 1.62
N ALA A 104 -3.00 22.86 1.89
CA ALA A 104 -4.25 22.83 1.13
C ALA A 104 -4.01 23.21 -0.35
N TYR A 105 -3.20 24.24 -0.59
CA TYR A 105 -2.86 24.70 -1.95
C TYR A 105 -2.12 23.64 -2.77
N ARG A 106 -1.08 23.04 -2.19
CA ARG A 106 -0.25 22.00 -2.85
C ARG A 106 -0.94 20.64 -2.99
N THR A 107 -2.14 20.47 -2.41
CA THR A 107 -2.87 19.21 -2.47
C THR A 107 -4.17 19.36 -3.26
N TRP A 108 -5.31 19.54 -2.61
CA TRP A 108 -6.60 19.50 -3.29
C TRP A 108 -6.93 20.78 -4.08
N ALA A 109 -6.44 21.95 -3.66
CA ALA A 109 -6.87 23.23 -4.25
C ALA A 109 -6.57 23.34 -5.75
N GLN A 110 -5.45 22.78 -6.21
CA GLN A 110 -5.03 22.78 -7.62
C GLN A 110 -5.94 21.94 -8.53
N THR A 111 -6.74 21.04 -7.95
CA THR A 111 -7.61 20.12 -8.71
C THR A 111 -9.05 20.61 -8.82
N ILE A 112 -9.37 21.77 -8.24
CA ILE A 112 -10.72 22.35 -8.30
C ILE A 112 -10.99 22.86 -9.73
N PRO A 113 -12.14 22.53 -10.35
CA PRO A 113 -12.55 23.05 -11.66
C PRO A 113 -13.01 24.51 -11.53
N GLY A 114 -12.08 25.43 -11.27
CA GLY A 114 -12.40 26.81 -11.00
C GLY A 114 -11.27 27.56 -10.34
N LYS A 115 -11.60 28.40 -9.35
CA LYS A 115 -10.62 29.25 -8.67
C LYS A 115 -10.65 29.05 -7.15
N VAL A 116 -9.47 29.04 -6.54
CA VAL A 116 -9.30 28.96 -5.08
C VAL A 116 -8.47 30.17 -4.63
N GLU A 117 -8.96 30.91 -3.64
CA GLU A 117 -8.24 32.02 -3.01
C GLU A 117 -8.26 31.87 -1.48
N PHE A 118 -7.16 32.26 -0.82
CA PHE A 118 -6.97 32.16 0.62
C PHE A 118 -7.17 33.53 1.26
N PHE A 119 -8.14 33.64 2.16
CA PHE A 119 -8.54 34.90 2.77
C PHE A 119 -7.94 35.04 4.17
N SER A 120 -7.20 36.13 4.38
CA SER A 120 -6.52 36.44 5.64
C SER A 120 -6.74 37.90 6.07
N SER A 121 -6.13 38.30 7.18
CA SER A 121 -6.25 39.65 7.74
C SER A 121 -5.49 40.70 6.90
N GLU A 122 -5.81 41.99 7.10
CA GLU A 122 -5.26 43.10 6.28
C GLU A 122 -3.73 43.20 6.32
N GLY A 123 -3.10 42.84 7.44
CA GLY A 123 -1.65 42.88 7.63
C GLY A 123 -0.93 41.59 7.24
N SER A 124 -1.59 40.68 6.53
CA SER A 124 -1.02 39.38 6.22
C SER A 124 0.09 39.43 5.18
N ASP A 125 1.07 38.54 5.35
CA ASP A 125 2.18 38.36 4.41
C ASP A 125 1.68 37.70 3.12
N THR A 126 1.68 38.48 2.04
CA THR A 126 1.24 38.06 0.70
C THR A 126 2.41 37.60 -0.18
N SER A 127 3.64 37.57 0.32
CA SER A 127 4.81 37.09 -0.43
C SER A 127 4.86 35.56 -0.59
N ILE A 128 4.07 34.84 0.20
CA ILE A 128 3.94 33.39 0.16
C ILE A 128 3.37 32.97 -1.21
N PRO A 129 3.91 31.94 -1.89
CA PRO A 129 3.53 31.57 -3.26
C PRO A 129 2.19 30.81 -3.33
N ILE A 130 1.12 31.38 -2.78
CA ILE A 130 -0.26 30.91 -2.86
C ILE A 130 -1.18 32.14 -3.12
N PRO A 131 -2.37 31.98 -3.71
CA PRO A 131 -3.25 33.10 -4.04
C PRO A 131 -3.93 33.67 -2.77
N ILE A 132 -3.30 34.66 -2.14
CA ILE A 132 -3.77 35.27 -0.89
C ILE A 132 -4.55 36.56 -1.15
N VAL A 133 -5.67 36.72 -0.47
CA VAL A 133 -6.46 37.95 -0.38
C VAL A 133 -6.44 38.45 1.07
N ALA A 134 -5.71 39.53 1.32
CA ALA A 134 -5.73 40.25 2.59
C ALA A 134 -6.97 41.16 2.65
N LEU A 135 -7.92 40.86 3.53
CA LEU A 135 -9.17 41.59 3.63
C LEU A 135 -8.99 42.90 4.41
N LYS A 136 -9.35 44.03 3.80
CA LYS A 136 -9.27 45.36 4.42
C LYS A 136 -10.16 45.45 5.67
N ASN A 137 -9.65 46.07 6.74
CA ASN A 137 -10.30 46.25 8.03
C ASN A 137 -10.75 44.94 8.71
N VAL A 138 -10.09 43.82 8.41
CA VAL A 138 -10.37 42.50 9.01
C VAL A 138 -9.13 42.00 9.73
N ASP A 139 -9.32 41.49 10.95
CA ASP A 139 -8.28 40.90 11.80
C ASP A 139 -8.39 39.37 11.88
N ASP A 140 -7.49 38.75 12.65
CA ASP A 140 -7.47 37.30 12.92
C ASP A 140 -8.16 36.91 14.23
N SER A 141 -9.01 37.80 14.78
CA SER A 141 -9.73 37.57 16.03
C SER A 141 -10.71 36.41 15.90
N TYR A 142 -10.82 35.59 16.95
CA TYR A 142 -11.74 34.46 17.02
C TYR A 142 -12.92 34.79 17.94
N PRO A 143 -14.17 34.51 17.54
CA PRO A 143 -14.60 33.86 16.29
C PRO A 143 -14.55 34.78 15.04
N PRO A 144 -14.30 34.23 13.83
CA PRO A 144 -13.99 35.01 12.63
C PRO A 144 -15.23 35.53 11.88
N GLN A 145 -16.23 36.05 12.58
CA GLN A 145 -17.53 36.43 12.00
C GLN A 145 -17.38 37.48 10.88
N LYS A 146 -16.70 38.60 11.18
CA LYS A 146 -16.45 39.67 10.22
C LYS A 146 -15.69 39.17 9.00
N LYS A 147 -14.69 38.31 9.21
CA LYS A 147 -13.86 37.74 8.14
C LYS A 147 -14.68 36.93 7.15
N SER A 148 -15.56 36.05 7.63
CA SER A 148 -16.41 35.25 6.75
C SER A 148 -17.35 36.08 5.89
N PHE A 149 -18.05 37.05 6.50
CA PHE A 149 -18.91 37.95 5.74
C PHE A 149 -18.14 38.79 4.73
N MET A 150 -16.96 39.31 5.10
CA MET A 150 -16.14 40.09 4.17
C MET A 150 -15.56 39.24 3.05
N MET A 151 -15.24 37.96 3.31
CA MET A 151 -14.86 37.00 2.28
C MET A 151 -16.03 36.75 1.30
N LEU A 152 -17.24 36.46 1.80
CA LEU A 152 -18.43 36.27 0.96
C LEU A 152 -18.76 37.52 0.14
N LYS A 153 -18.63 38.71 0.74
CA LYS A 153 -18.77 39.99 0.06
C LYS A 153 -17.74 40.15 -1.06
N TYR A 154 -16.46 39.86 -0.79
CA TYR A 154 -15.42 39.96 -1.79
C TYR A 154 -15.67 39.02 -2.98
N MET A 155 -16.04 37.76 -2.71
CA MET A 155 -16.36 36.78 -3.75
C MET A 155 -17.53 37.24 -4.63
N HIS A 156 -18.57 37.81 -4.02
CA HIS A 156 -19.68 38.41 -4.76
C HIS A 156 -19.23 39.61 -5.60
N ASP A 157 -18.61 40.61 -4.98
CA ASP A 157 -18.29 41.87 -5.64
C ASP A 157 -17.33 41.71 -6.84
N HIS A 158 -16.46 40.69 -6.82
CA HIS A 158 -15.46 40.48 -7.88
C HIS A 158 -15.81 39.33 -8.84
N TYR A 159 -16.57 38.32 -8.38
CA TYR A 159 -16.68 37.04 -9.09
C TYR A 159 -18.10 36.51 -9.25
N LEU A 160 -19.15 37.19 -8.75
CA LEU A 160 -20.54 36.69 -8.81
C LEU A 160 -20.95 36.24 -10.22
N ASP A 161 -20.70 37.08 -11.23
CA ASP A 161 -21.12 36.80 -12.60
C ASP A 161 -20.23 35.79 -13.33
N ARG A 162 -19.06 35.49 -12.76
CA ARG A 162 -18.07 34.59 -13.36
C ARG A 162 -18.30 33.13 -12.97
N PHE A 163 -18.68 32.83 -11.72
CA PHE A 163 -18.79 31.45 -11.23
C PHE A 163 -20.23 31.04 -10.90
N GLU A 164 -20.56 29.77 -11.13
CA GLU A 164 -21.91 29.24 -10.84
C GLU A 164 -22.10 28.90 -9.36
N TRP A 165 -21.03 28.40 -8.74
CA TRP A 165 -21.02 27.94 -7.36
C TRP A 165 -19.92 28.64 -6.56
N PHE A 166 -20.19 28.88 -5.28
CA PHE A 166 -19.28 29.47 -4.34
C PHE A 166 -19.18 28.58 -3.10
N MET A 167 -17.97 28.40 -2.57
CA MET A 167 -17.74 27.59 -1.38
C MET A 167 -16.90 28.35 -0.36
N ARG A 168 -17.37 28.41 0.88
CA ARG A 168 -16.59 28.80 2.06
C ARG A 168 -15.99 27.55 2.68
N ALA A 169 -14.67 27.52 2.86
CA ALA A 169 -13.92 26.41 3.41
C ALA A 169 -12.94 26.88 4.49
N ASP A 170 -12.62 26.02 5.46
CA ASP A 170 -11.52 26.27 6.42
C ASP A 170 -10.18 25.74 5.89
N ASP A 171 -9.07 26.26 6.43
CA ASP A 171 -7.71 25.83 6.04
C ASP A 171 -7.33 24.40 6.43
N ASP A 172 -8.17 23.74 7.24
CA ASP A 172 -8.01 22.37 7.71
C ASP A 172 -9.06 21.41 7.11
N VAL A 173 -9.70 21.75 5.98
CA VAL A 173 -10.50 20.79 5.22
C VAL A 173 -9.68 20.12 4.10
N TYR A 174 -10.02 18.87 3.78
CA TYR A 174 -9.59 18.21 2.55
C TYR A 174 -10.78 18.01 1.61
N ILE A 175 -10.68 18.49 0.36
CA ILE A 175 -11.77 18.42 -0.62
C ILE A 175 -11.42 17.41 -1.73
N LYS A 176 -12.37 16.54 -2.07
CA LYS A 176 -12.26 15.66 -3.25
C LYS A 176 -12.92 16.33 -4.45
N SER A 177 -12.14 17.09 -5.21
CA SER A 177 -12.61 17.96 -6.29
C SER A 177 -13.49 17.26 -7.33
N GLU A 178 -13.07 16.09 -7.84
CA GLU A 178 -13.87 15.33 -8.83
C GLU A 178 -15.27 14.95 -8.30
N ARG A 179 -15.36 14.60 -7.01
CA ARG A 179 -16.65 14.24 -6.39
C ARG A 179 -17.50 15.46 -6.12
N LEU A 180 -16.88 16.56 -5.68
CA LEU A 180 -17.56 17.82 -5.48
C LEU A 180 -18.16 18.32 -6.79
N GLU A 181 -17.38 18.29 -7.87
CA GLU A 181 -17.82 18.67 -9.20
C GLU A 181 -18.98 17.80 -9.69
N SER A 182 -18.83 16.48 -9.66
CA SER A 182 -19.89 15.56 -10.08
C SER A 182 -21.18 15.76 -9.28
N PHE A 183 -21.08 16.09 -7.99
CA PHE A 183 -22.22 16.39 -7.15
C PHE A 183 -22.89 17.72 -7.55
N LEU A 184 -22.13 18.81 -7.70
CA LEU A 184 -22.69 20.12 -8.04
C LEU A 184 -23.27 20.18 -9.45
N ARG A 185 -22.68 19.45 -10.41
CA ARG A 185 -23.22 19.34 -11.78
C ARG A 185 -24.58 18.64 -11.85
N SER A 186 -24.96 17.90 -10.80
CA SER A 186 -26.29 17.29 -10.71
C SER A 186 -27.38 18.24 -10.21
N LEU A 187 -27.03 19.47 -9.84
CA LEU A 187 -27.91 20.47 -9.25
C LEU A 187 -28.07 21.69 -10.18
N ASN A 188 -29.20 22.40 -10.03
CA ASN A 188 -29.48 23.62 -10.79
C ASN A 188 -28.90 24.85 -10.07
N SER A 189 -27.81 25.42 -10.60
CA SER A 189 -27.12 26.59 -10.03
C SER A 189 -27.94 27.90 -10.09
N SER A 190 -29.02 27.93 -10.89
CA SER A 190 -29.92 29.09 -10.97
C SER A 190 -30.94 29.17 -9.82
N GLU A 191 -31.11 28.08 -9.07
CA GLU A 191 -31.96 28.06 -7.89
C GLU A 191 -31.17 28.46 -6.64
N ALA A 192 -31.85 29.11 -5.68
CA ALA A 192 -31.25 29.44 -4.40
C ALA A 192 -30.98 28.16 -3.59
N ILE A 193 -29.75 27.67 -3.65
CA ILE A 193 -29.32 26.44 -2.99
C ILE A 193 -28.21 26.75 -1.97
N PHE A 194 -28.39 26.24 -0.75
CA PHE A 194 -27.47 26.38 0.38
C PHE A 194 -27.15 25.01 0.99
N LEU A 195 -25.90 24.56 0.86
CA LEU A 195 -25.47 23.18 1.11
C LEU A 195 -24.30 23.13 2.09
N GLY A 196 -24.27 22.07 2.89
CA GLY A 196 -23.18 21.78 3.81
C GLY A 196 -23.65 20.74 4.83
N GLN A 197 -22.84 20.49 5.85
CA GLN A 197 -23.27 19.63 6.94
C GLN A 197 -24.23 20.40 7.86
N THR A 198 -25.44 19.91 8.07
CA THR A 198 -26.42 20.60 8.91
C THR A 198 -26.07 20.52 10.39
N GLY A 199 -26.02 21.68 11.06
CA GLY A 199 -25.96 21.83 12.51
C GLY A 199 -27.32 22.23 13.09
N MET A 200 -27.63 21.71 14.28
CA MET A 200 -28.77 22.13 15.12
C MET A 200 -28.31 22.65 16.50
N GLY A 201 -27.00 22.83 16.67
CA GLY A 201 -26.35 23.05 17.96
C GLY A 201 -26.03 21.75 18.72
N ALA A 202 -24.97 21.78 19.52
CA ALA A 202 -24.67 20.69 20.45
C ALA A 202 -25.76 20.61 21.53
N ARG A 203 -25.96 19.44 22.14
CA ARG A 203 -26.94 19.26 23.24
C ARG A 203 -26.72 20.24 24.40
N ASP A 204 -25.47 20.66 24.59
CA ASP A 204 -25.00 21.54 25.67
C ASP A 204 -25.11 23.05 25.30
N GLU A 205 -25.44 23.33 24.04
CA GLU A 205 -25.63 24.65 23.43
C GLU A 205 -27.04 24.85 22.87
N LEU A 206 -27.92 23.85 23.04
CA LEU A 206 -29.33 23.93 22.65
C LEU A 206 -30.00 25.06 23.44
N GLY A 207 -30.41 26.12 22.74
CA GLY A 207 -30.96 27.35 23.33
C GLY A 207 -29.97 28.51 23.48
N LYS A 208 -28.65 28.30 23.31
CA LYS A 208 -27.63 29.38 23.30
C LYS A 208 -27.37 29.96 21.91
N LEU A 209 -27.81 29.26 20.87
CA LEU A 209 -27.60 29.65 19.47
C LEU A 209 -28.72 30.55 18.91
N ALA A 210 -29.74 30.88 19.72
CA ALA A 210 -30.89 31.67 19.31
C ALA A 210 -31.49 31.18 17.97
N LEU A 211 -31.74 29.86 17.90
CA LEU A 211 -32.40 29.19 16.78
C LEU A 211 -33.83 28.84 17.19
N GLU A 212 -34.82 29.17 16.36
CA GLU A 212 -36.21 28.76 16.57
C GLU A 212 -36.40 27.24 16.34
N PRO A 213 -37.52 26.64 16.80
CA PRO A 213 -37.82 25.24 16.49
C PRO A 213 -37.91 25.00 14.97
N GLY A 214 -37.04 24.15 14.45
CA GLY A 214 -36.99 23.81 13.03
C GLY A 214 -35.99 24.63 12.20
N GLU A 215 -35.24 25.56 12.82
CA GLU A 215 -34.14 26.24 12.14
C GLU A 215 -32.86 25.39 12.13
N ASN A 216 -32.08 25.54 11.07
CA ASN A 216 -30.77 24.90 10.95
C ASN A 216 -29.75 25.84 10.28
N PHE A 217 -28.48 25.45 10.32
CA PHE A 217 -27.39 26.13 9.62
C PHE A 217 -26.42 25.11 9.03
N CYS A 218 -25.59 25.53 8.08
CA CYS A 218 -24.51 24.69 7.57
C CYS A 218 -23.24 24.94 8.40
N MET A 219 -22.68 23.90 9.00
CA MET A 219 -21.45 24.00 9.80
C MET A 219 -20.25 24.41 8.93
N GLY A 220 -19.43 25.33 9.45
CA GLY A 220 -18.34 25.95 8.71
C GLY A 220 -17.21 24.99 8.32
N GLY A 221 -16.75 24.15 9.25
CA GLY A 221 -15.55 23.30 9.12
C GLY A 221 -15.50 22.42 7.88
N PRO A 222 -16.48 21.53 7.67
CA PRO A 222 -16.57 20.68 6.48
C PRO A 222 -16.76 21.46 5.17
N GLY A 223 -17.05 22.76 5.25
CA GLY A 223 -17.29 23.65 4.13
C GLY A 223 -18.78 23.86 3.84
N VAL A 224 -19.08 25.06 3.33
CA VAL A 224 -20.43 25.55 3.03
C VAL A 224 -20.48 26.00 1.59
N ILE A 225 -21.45 25.50 0.82
CA ILE A 225 -21.62 25.79 -0.60
C ILE A 225 -22.88 26.63 -0.81
N MET A 226 -22.75 27.64 -1.65
CA MET A 226 -23.79 28.58 -2.04
C MET A 226 -23.86 28.62 -3.56
N SER A 227 -25.08 28.50 -4.09
CA SER A 227 -25.36 28.90 -5.49
C SER A 227 -25.08 30.39 -5.70
N ARG A 228 -24.81 30.79 -6.94
CA ARG A 228 -24.74 32.21 -7.34
C ARG A 228 -25.94 33.01 -6.83
N GLU A 229 -27.14 32.43 -6.93
CA GLU A 229 -28.39 33.08 -6.54
C GLU A 229 -28.47 33.41 -5.04
N VAL A 230 -27.90 32.56 -4.18
CA VAL A 230 -27.82 32.83 -2.72
C VAL A 230 -26.96 34.05 -2.45
N LEU A 231 -25.76 34.13 -3.03
CA LEU A 231 -24.89 35.29 -2.83
C LEU A 231 -25.51 36.58 -3.37
N ARG A 232 -26.12 36.53 -4.57
CA ARG A 232 -26.78 37.68 -5.20
C ARG A 232 -27.86 38.31 -4.31
N ARG A 233 -28.63 37.49 -3.60
CA ARG A 233 -29.70 37.96 -2.70
C ARG A 233 -29.17 38.40 -1.33
N MET A 234 -28.21 37.67 -0.76
CA MET A 234 -27.75 37.88 0.61
C MET A 234 -26.74 39.04 0.73
N VAL A 235 -25.74 39.10 -0.15
CA VAL A 235 -24.58 40.00 0.00
C VAL A 235 -24.94 41.50 0.09
N PRO A 236 -25.93 42.03 -0.66
CA PRO A 236 -26.36 43.42 -0.51
C PRO A 236 -26.75 43.81 0.92
N HIS A 237 -27.12 42.84 1.76
CA HIS A 237 -27.56 43.04 3.14
C HIS A 237 -26.50 42.69 4.20
N ILE A 238 -25.24 42.40 3.82
CA ILE A 238 -24.19 42.00 4.77
C ILE A 238 -23.94 43.05 5.87
N ARG A 239 -24.04 44.34 5.55
CA ARG A 239 -23.90 45.41 6.56
C ARG A 239 -24.95 45.27 7.67
N GLN A 240 -26.19 44.95 7.30
CA GLN A 240 -27.27 44.72 8.24
C GLN A 240 -27.02 43.44 9.05
N CYS A 241 -26.61 42.35 8.40
CA CYS A 241 -26.29 41.09 9.09
C CYS A 241 -25.16 41.25 10.11
N LEU A 242 -24.12 42.04 9.82
CA LEU A 242 -23.02 42.30 10.76
C LEU A 242 -23.41 43.19 11.95
N GLN A 243 -24.43 44.04 11.80
CA GLN A 243 -24.94 44.89 12.87
C GLN A 243 -25.94 44.15 13.78
N GLU A 244 -26.64 43.16 13.24
CA GLU A 244 -27.72 42.40 13.90
C GLU A 244 -27.30 40.95 14.20
N MET A 245 -26.09 40.73 14.73
CA MET A 245 -25.62 39.40 15.13
C MET A 245 -26.16 38.99 16.51
N TYR A 246 -26.60 37.74 16.66
CA TYR A 246 -27.19 37.23 17.91
C TYR A 246 -26.24 36.34 18.70
N THR A 247 -25.29 35.71 18.03
CA THR A 247 -24.34 34.76 18.60
C THR A 247 -22.92 35.12 18.17
N THR A 248 -21.93 34.47 18.77
CA THR A 248 -20.53 34.57 18.35
C THR A 248 -20.16 33.50 17.30
N HIS A 249 -21.07 32.59 16.95
CA HIS A 249 -20.81 31.51 16.01
C HIS A 249 -20.98 31.98 14.56
N GLU A 250 -19.88 32.01 13.80
CA GLU A 250 -19.85 32.55 12.43
C GLU A 250 -20.78 31.81 11.46
N ASP A 251 -20.77 30.49 11.49
CA ASP A 251 -21.59 29.65 10.61
C ASP A 251 -23.10 29.79 10.89
N VAL A 252 -23.46 29.99 12.16
CA VAL A 252 -24.84 30.31 12.58
C VAL A 252 -25.28 31.67 12.04
N GLU A 253 -24.45 32.72 12.18
CA GLU A 253 -24.79 34.06 11.67
C GLU A 253 -24.88 34.10 10.14
N VAL A 254 -23.97 33.42 9.43
CA VAL A 254 -24.05 33.28 7.97
C VAL A 254 -25.35 32.58 7.58
N GLY A 255 -25.69 31.46 8.23
CA GLY A 255 -26.94 30.74 7.99
C GLY A 255 -28.18 31.62 8.24
N ARG A 256 -28.18 32.42 9.31
CA ARG A 256 -29.27 33.36 9.63
C ARG A 256 -29.42 34.44 8.57
N CYS A 257 -28.32 35.00 8.08
CA CYS A 257 -28.32 36.00 7.01
C CYS A 257 -28.85 35.41 5.68
N VAL A 258 -28.39 34.21 5.30
CA VAL A 258 -28.90 33.48 4.11
C VAL A 258 -30.39 33.24 4.22
N ARG A 259 -30.87 32.75 5.37
CA ARG A 259 -32.31 32.53 5.59
C ARG A 259 -33.12 33.80 5.41
N ARG A 260 -32.68 34.89 6.03
CA ARG A 260 -33.42 36.16 6.04
C ARG A 260 -33.51 36.80 4.66
N PHE A 261 -32.42 36.79 3.89
CA PHE A 261 -32.34 37.57 2.64
C PHE A 261 -32.38 36.71 1.37
N ALA A 262 -31.89 35.47 1.39
CA ALA A 262 -32.00 34.55 0.26
C ALA A 262 -33.28 33.68 0.33
N GLY A 263 -33.91 33.57 1.50
CA GLY A 263 -35.17 32.84 1.70
C GLY A 263 -35.01 31.32 1.78
N VAL A 264 -33.79 30.82 2.02
CA VAL A 264 -33.48 29.39 2.04
C VAL A 264 -32.66 29.03 3.28
N GLN A 265 -32.76 27.77 3.72
CA GLN A 265 -32.02 27.24 4.87
C GLN A 265 -31.03 26.14 4.42
N CYS A 266 -30.20 25.65 5.33
CA CYS A 266 -29.28 24.57 4.99
C CYS A 266 -30.07 23.30 4.68
N VAL A 267 -29.72 22.63 3.58
CA VAL A 267 -30.43 21.41 3.15
C VAL A 267 -30.38 20.32 4.22
N TRP A 268 -31.56 19.95 4.74
CA TRP A 268 -31.70 18.90 5.74
C TRP A 268 -31.72 17.50 5.11
N SER A 269 -30.56 16.84 5.10
CA SER A 269 -30.46 15.43 4.68
C SER A 269 -29.41 14.69 5.49
N TYR A 270 -29.75 13.48 5.94
CA TYR A 270 -28.82 12.57 6.61
C TYR A 270 -27.60 12.23 5.74
N GLU A 271 -27.75 12.27 4.41
CA GLU A 271 -26.66 12.01 3.49
C GLU A 271 -25.60 13.13 3.52
N MET A 272 -26.01 14.38 3.82
CA MET A 272 -25.08 15.51 3.90
C MET A 272 -24.06 15.35 5.03
N GLN A 273 -24.43 14.67 6.13
CA GLN A 273 -23.50 14.31 7.22
C GLN A 273 -22.42 13.31 6.80
N GLN A 274 -22.66 12.54 5.75
CA GLN A 274 -21.69 11.59 5.22
C GLN A 274 -20.87 12.18 4.07
N LEU A 275 -21.46 13.11 3.30
CA LEU A 275 -20.79 13.79 2.19
C LEU A 275 -19.87 14.90 2.69
N PHE A 276 -20.32 15.70 3.65
CA PHE A 276 -19.51 16.70 4.33
C PHE A 276 -19.19 16.12 5.70
N TYR A 277 -18.02 15.49 5.82
CA TYR A 277 -17.70 14.66 6.97
C TYR A 277 -16.96 15.45 8.04
N GLU A 278 -17.61 15.60 9.19
CA GLU A 278 -17.04 16.08 10.44
C GLU A 278 -16.67 14.91 11.36
N ASN A 279 -15.41 14.85 11.82
CA ASN A 279 -15.01 13.90 12.86
C ASN A 279 -15.27 14.45 14.28
N TYR A 280 -16.36 13.99 14.90
CA TYR A 280 -16.74 14.34 16.27
C TYR A 280 -16.01 13.56 17.38
N GLU A 281 -14.98 12.77 17.07
CA GLU A 281 -14.28 11.98 18.10
C GLU A 281 -13.78 12.87 19.26
N PRO A 282 -14.11 12.50 20.53
CA PRO A 282 -13.89 13.37 21.70
C PRO A 282 -12.41 13.68 21.96
N ASN A 283 -11.50 12.82 21.52
CA ASN A 283 -10.06 13.05 21.57
C ASN A 283 -9.61 13.77 20.29
N LYS A 284 -9.86 15.09 20.23
CA LYS A 284 -9.58 16.00 19.09
C LYS A 284 -8.08 16.07 18.75
N LYS A 285 -7.52 15.03 18.13
CA LYS A 285 -6.15 15.07 17.57
C LYS A 285 -6.03 16.00 16.35
N GLY A 286 -7.16 16.49 15.83
CA GLY A 286 -7.21 17.42 14.71
C GLY A 286 -6.92 16.78 13.35
N TYR A 287 -7.00 15.45 13.23
CA TYR A 287 -6.88 14.72 11.97
C TYR A 287 -7.59 13.36 12.04
N ILE A 288 -7.89 12.75 10.90
CA ILE A 288 -8.65 11.48 10.80
C ILE A 288 -7.69 10.28 10.80
N ARG A 289 -7.76 9.38 11.78
CA ARG A 289 -6.74 8.31 11.92
C ARG A 289 -6.97 7.13 10.98
N ASP A 290 -8.18 6.61 10.95
CA ASP A 290 -8.53 5.42 10.19
C ASP A 290 -9.00 5.80 8.79
N LEU A 291 -8.13 5.69 7.79
CA LEU A 291 -8.46 6.02 6.40
C LEU A 291 -9.21 4.92 5.66
N HIS A 292 -9.17 3.67 6.14
CA HIS A 292 -9.80 2.52 5.50
C HIS A 292 -11.27 2.37 5.94
N ASN A 293 -12.01 3.48 5.88
CA ASN A 293 -13.40 3.56 6.33
C ASN A 293 -14.32 4.01 5.19
N SER A 294 -15.38 3.22 4.94
CA SER A 294 -16.38 3.51 3.90
C SER A 294 -16.99 4.92 3.98
N LYS A 295 -17.10 5.52 5.18
CA LYS A 295 -17.58 6.89 5.36
C LYS A 295 -16.63 7.91 4.74
N ILE A 296 -15.33 7.76 5.02
CA ILE A 296 -14.28 8.63 4.47
C ILE A 296 -14.24 8.51 2.97
N HIS A 297 -14.39 7.30 2.42
CA HIS A 297 -14.42 7.11 0.97
C HIS A 297 -15.60 7.80 0.32
N ARG A 298 -16.79 7.72 0.93
CA ARG A 298 -18.02 8.34 0.43
C ARG A 298 -18.00 9.87 0.51
N ALA A 299 -17.35 10.43 1.53
CA ALA A 299 -17.27 11.86 1.74
C ALA A 299 -16.68 12.63 0.54
N ILE A 300 -17.20 13.83 0.32
CA ILE A 300 -16.70 14.87 -0.59
C ILE A 300 -15.66 15.71 0.15
N THR A 301 -15.98 16.14 1.37
CA THR A 301 -15.07 16.89 2.24
C THR A 301 -14.76 16.13 3.51
N LEU A 302 -13.54 16.30 4.03
CA LEU A 302 -13.05 15.64 5.23
C LEU A 302 -12.47 16.71 6.18
N HIS A 303 -13.05 16.83 7.36
CA HIS A 303 -12.62 17.77 8.39
C HIS A 303 -12.64 17.09 9.79
N PRO A 304 -11.74 17.46 10.72
CA PRO A 304 -10.63 18.42 10.58
C PRO A 304 -9.32 17.79 10.12
N ASN A 305 -8.44 18.61 9.54
CA ASN A 305 -7.07 18.29 9.19
C ASN A 305 -6.08 19.43 9.50
N LYS A 306 -5.77 19.57 10.79
CA LYS A 306 -4.95 20.64 11.35
C LYS A 306 -3.45 20.42 11.20
N ASN A 307 -3.01 19.23 10.74
CA ASN A 307 -1.61 18.82 10.69
C ASN A 307 -1.13 18.74 9.22
N PRO A 308 -0.28 19.68 8.76
CA PRO A 308 0.17 19.73 7.37
C PRO A 308 0.86 18.45 6.86
N PRO A 309 1.83 17.84 7.58
CA PRO A 309 2.35 16.51 7.22
C PRO A 309 1.27 15.45 6.98
N TYR A 310 0.21 15.45 7.79
CA TYR A 310 -0.89 14.51 7.60
C TYR A 310 -1.74 14.86 6.37
N GLN A 311 -1.98 16.14 6.02
CA GLN A 311 -2.64 16.54 4.76
C GLN A 311 -1.94 15.95 3.53
N TYR A 312 -0.61 15.98 3.49
CA TYR A 312 0.14 15.36 2.39
C TYR A 312 0.01 13.83 2.38
N ARG A 313 0.03 13.18 3.55
CA ARG A 313 -0.20 11.73 3.66
C ARG A 313 -1.61 11.34 3.19
N LEU A 314 -2.62 12.11 3.60
CA LEU A 314 -4.00 11.93 3.15
C LEU A 314 -4.11 12.12 1.63
N HIS A 315 -3.47 13.14 1.07
CA HIS A 315 -3.46 13.37 -0.37
C HIS A 315 -2.80 12.22 -1.13
N SER A 316 -1.62 11.76 -0.67
CA SER A 316 -0.92 10.61 -1.24
C SER A 316 -1.78 9.34 -1.18
N TYR A 317 -2.49 9.11 -0.08
CA TYR A 317 -3.47 8.02 0.03
C TYR A 317 -4.62 8.15 -0.97
N MET A 318 -5.16 9.35 -1.19
CA MET A 318 -6.22 9.55 -2.18
C MET A 318 -5.71 9.32 -3.61
N LEU A 319 -4.49 9.75 -3.91
CA LEU A 319 -3.84 9.51 -5.21
C LEU A 319 -3.55 8.03 -5.44
N SER A 320 -3.08 7.28 -4.44
CA SER A 320 -2.84 5.84 -4.57
C SER A 320 -4.11 5.06 -4.90
N ARG A 321 -5.25 5.48 -4.33
CA ARG A 321 -6.57 4.94 -4.69
C ARG A 321 -6.97 5.29 -6.12
N LYS A 322 -6.73 6.53 -6.56
CA LYS A 322 -6.99 6.94 -7.96
C LYS A 322 -6.14 6.11 -8.93
N ILE A 323 -4.88 5.86 -8.60
CA ILE A 323 -4.00 4.97 -9.38
C ILE A 323 -4.58 3.56 -9.45
N ALA A 324 -5.07 3.00 -8.34
CA ALA A 324 -5.69 1.68 -8.34
C ALA A 324 -6.97 1.62 -9.21
N GLU A 325 -7.82 2.65 -9.13
CA GLU A 325 -9.02 2.79 -9.98
C GLU A 325 -8.65 2.87 -11.48
N LEU A 326 -7.69 3.71 -11.83
CA LEU A 326 -7.22 3.86 -13.21
C LEU A 326 -6.60 2.56 -13.74
N ARG A 327 -5.78 1.86 -12.93
CA ARG A 327 -5.23 0.54 -13.29
C ARG A 327 -6.34 -0.49 -13.54
N HIS A 328 -7.37 -0.50 -12.70
CA HIS A 328 -8.54 -1.35 -12.92
C HIS A 328 -9.23 -1.00 -14.24
N ARG A 329 -9.41 0.29 -14.55
CA ARG A 329 -9.98 0.75 -15.81
C ARG A 329 -9.14 0.34 -17.02
N THR A 330 -7.81 0.43 -16.94
CA THR A 330 -6.90 -0.06 -17.98
C THR A 330 -7.12 -1.55 -18.26
N ILE A 331 -7.22 -2.39 -17.21
CA ILE A 331 -7.48 -3.82 -17.36
C ILE A 331 -8.86 -4.08 -17.99
N GLN A 332 -9.89 -3.30 -17.62
CA GLN A 332 -11.21 -3.39 -18.25
C GLN A 332 -11.14 -3.06 -19.74
N LEU A 333 -10.42 -2.01 -20.13
CA LEU A 333 -10.25 -1.63 -21.53
C LEU A 333 -9.52 -2.69 -22.33
N HIS A 334 -8.45 -3.30 -21.80
CA HIS A 334 -7.79 -4.45 -22.47
C HIS A 334 -8.77 -5.62 -22.67
N ARG A 335 -9.64 -5.91 -21.69
CA ARG A 335 -10.67 -6.94 -21.84
C ARG A 335 -11.69 -6.58 -22.92
N GLU A 336 -12.13 -5.33 -22.96
CA GLU A 336 -13.04 -4.82 -23.99
C GLU A 336 -12.41 -4.93 -25.38
N ILE A 337 -11.14 -4.57 -25.56
CA ILE A 337 -10.39 -4.75 -26.82
C ILE A 337 -10.39 -6.21 -27.25
N VAL A 338 -10.01 -7.14 -26.36
CA VAL A 338 -10.01 -8.58 -26.66
C VAL A 338 -11.40 -9.09 -26.99
N GLN A 339 -12.45 -8.61 -26.32
CA GLN A 339 -13.83 -9.00 -26.63
C GLN A 339 -14.28 -8.46 -27.99
N MET A 340 -13.99 -7.19 -28.28
CA MET A 340 -14.37 -6.53 -29.54
C MET A 340 -13.64 -7.11 -30.75
N SER A 341 -12.39 -7.56 -30.57
CA SER A 341 -11.65 -8.27 -31.61
C SER A 341 -12.31 -9.57 -32.06
N ARG A 342 -13.20 -10.18 -31.26
CA ARG A 342 -13.96 -11.35 -31.70
C ARG A 342 -15.04 -11.01 -32.71
N TYR A 343 -15.45 -9.74 -32.75
CA TYR A 343 -16.50 -9.23 -33.63
C TYR A 343 -15.94 -8.48 -34.85
N GLY A 344 -14.64 -8.23 -34.92
CA GLY A 344 -13.96 -7.59 -36.06
C GLY A 344 -12.70 -8.34 -36.46
N ASN A 345 -12.32 -8.31 -37.74
CA ASN A 345 -11.08 -8.92 -38.25
C ASN A 345 -9.81 -8.10 -37.89
N MET A 346 -9.70 -7.59 -36.67
CA MET A 346 -8.54 -6.83 -36.20
C MET A 346 -7.56 -7.74 -35.47
N GLU A 347 -6.27 -7.65 -35.81
CA GLU A 347 -5.22 -8.31 -35.05
C GLU A 347 -5.08 -7.68 -33.66
N VAL A 348 -4.99 -8.53 -32.64
CA VAL A 348 -4.87 -8.11 -31.24
C VAL A 348 -3.40 -8.16 -30.83
N HIS A 349 -2.91 -7.09 -30.19
CA HIS A 349 -1.55 -7.11 -29.67
C HIS A 349 -1.38 -8.16 -28.56
N LYS A 350 -0.18 -8.74 -28.48
CA LYS A 350 0.17 -9.73 -27.45
C LYS A 350 -0.06 -9.21 -26.02
N GLU A 351 0.17 -7.91 -25.81
CA GLU A 351 -0.05 -7.26 -24.51
C GLU A 351 -1.53 -7.23 -24.12
N ASP A 352 -2.43 -6.90 -25.07
CA ASP A 352 -3.88 -6.94 -24.84
C ASP A 352 -4.36 -8.35 -24.53
N LEU A 353 -3.82 -9.37 -25.23
CA LEU A 353 -4.14 -10.76 -24.94
C LEU A 353 -3.71 -11.17 -23.51
N GLN A 354 -2.55 -10.71 -23.04
CA GLN A 354 -2.06 -11.05 -21.71
C GLN A 354 -2.83 -10.32 -20.60
N LEU A 355 -3.01 -9.01 -20.73
CA LEU A 355 -3.64 -8.16 -19.72
C LEU A 355 -5.18 -8.24 -19.75
N GLY A 356 -5.75 -8.47 -20.94
CA GLY A 356 -7.18 -8.61 -21.19
C GLY A 356 -7.77 -9.99 -20.87
N MET A 357 -6.98 -10.91 -20.31
CA MET A 357 -7.50 -12.22 -19.90
C MET A 357 -8.47 -12.12 -18.71
N PRO A 358 -9.60 -12.86 -18.73
CA PRO A 358 -10.59 -12.87 -17.65
C PRO A 358 -10.07 -13.63 -16.42
N PRO A 359 -10.28 -13.13 -15.19
CA PRO A 359 -9.73 -13.74 -13.98
C PRO A 359 -10.05 -15.23 -13.83
N SER A 360 -9.06 -16.05 -13.48
CA SER A 360 -9.26 -17.48 -13.23
C SER A 360 -8.14 -18.08 -12.39
N PHE A 361 -8.51 -18.94 -11.44
CA PHE A 361 -7.59 -19.71 -10.59
C PHE A 361 -7.02 -20.96 -11.27
N MET A 362 -7.55 -21.29 -12.45
CA MET A 362 -7.16 -22.47 -13.23
C MET A 362 -6.21 -22.10 -14.38
N ARG A 363 -5.60 -20.91 -14.36
CA ARG A 363 -4.70 -20.49 -15.46
C ARG A 363 -3.37 -21.23 -15.44
N PHE A 364 -2.86 -21.51 -14.25
CA PHE A 364 -1.60 -22.21 -14.07
C PHE A 364 -1.85 -23.68 -13.77
N HIS A 365 -1.28 -24.54 -14.61
CA HIS A 365 -1.38 -25.99 -14.49
C HIS A 365 0.00 -26.55 -14.16
N PRO A 366 0.25 -26.95 -12.91
CA PRO A 366 1.52 -27.58 -12.54
C PRO A 366 1.66 -28.92 -13.27
N ARG A 367 2.81 -29.17 -13.88
CA ARG A 367 3.17 -30.44 -14.52
C ARG A 367 3.83 -31.40 -13.53
N GLN A 368 4.52 -30.83 -12.54
CA GLN A 368 5.20 -31.56 -11.47
C GLN A 368 4.64 -31.15 -10.12
N ARG A 369 4.79 -32.01 -9.11
CA ARG A 369 4.30 -31.73 -7.76
C ARG A 369 4.96 -30.50 -7.15
N GLU A 370 6.24 -30.29 -7.45
CA GLU A 370 7.05 -29.15 -7.00
C GLU A 370 6.55 -27.80 -7.57
N GLU A 371 5.78 -27.82 -8.66
CA GLU A 371 5.23 -26.62 -9.27
C GLU A 371 3.90 -26.19 -8.61
N VAL A 372 3.32 -27.01 -7.74
CA VAL A 372 2.02 -26.71 -7.11
C VAL A 372 2.12 -25.47 -6.22
N LEU A 373 1.39 -24.42 -6.60
CA LEU A 373 1.28 -23.21 -5.79
C LEU A 373 0.37 -23.45 -4.58
N GLU A 374 0.98 -23.46 -3.39
CA GLU A 374 0.28 -23.68 -2.12
C GLU A 374 -0.60 -22.50 -1.72
N TRP A 375 -1.73 -22.81 -1.09
CA TRP A 375 -2.61 -21.82 -0.47
C TRP A 375 -2.21 -21.60 0.98
N GLU A 376 -2.03 -20.34 1.35
CA GLU A 376 -1.90 -19.93 2.74
C GLU A 376 -3.29 -19.64 3.31
N PHE A 377 -3.63 -20.31 4.41
CA PHE A 377 -4.85 -20.01 5.14
C PHE A 377 -4.68 -18.69 5.91
N LEU A 378 -5.70 -17.85 5.90
CA LEU A 378 -5.68 -16.57 6.60
C LEU A 378 -6.97 -16.35 7.38
N THR A 379 -6.83 -15.55 8.42
CA THR A 379 -7.92 -14.93 9.17
C THR A 379 -7.74 -13.42 9.09
N GLY A 380 -8.65 -12.63 9.66
CA GLY A 380 -8.46 -11.17 9.74
C GLY A 380 -7.23 -10.70 10.53
N LYS A 381 -6.45 -11.60 11.17
CA LYS A 381 -5.29 -11.24 12.02
C LYS A 381 -4.05 -12.10 11.78
N TYR A 382 -4.23 -13.37 11.43
CA TYR A 382 -3.15 -14.35 11.33
C TYR A 382 -3.11 -14.99 9.96
N ILE A 383 -1.90 -15.37 9.57
CA ILE A 383 -1.60 -16.19 8.40
C ILE A 383 -1.01 -17.50 8.87
N PHE A 384 -1.45 -18.56 8.22
CA PHE A 384 -1.00 -19.92 8.44
C PHE A 384 -0.37 -20.41 7.13
N SER A 385 0.90 -20.74 7.19
CA SER A 385 1.71 -21.09 6.03
C SER A 385 2.37 -22.44 6.26
N ALA A 386 2.37 -23.27 5.22
CA ALA A 386 3.13 -24.51 5.17
C ALA A 386 4.51 -24.32 4.52
N LEU A 387 4.83 -23.08 4.10
CA LEU A 387 6.09 -22.76 3.45
C LEU A 387 7.29 -22.99 4.37
N ASP A 388 8.33 -23.63 3.83
CA ASP A 388 9.56 -23.94 4.55
C ASP A 388 10.21 -22.68 5.14
N GLY A 389 10.65 -22.79 6.40
CA GLY A 389 11.34 -21.69 7.10
C GLY A 389 10.44 -20.56 7.59
N GLN A 390 9.12 -20.64 7.40
CA GLN A 390 8.16 -19.71 7.99
C GLN A 390 7.49 -20.32 9.24
N PRO A 391 7.20 -19.51 10.29
CA PRO A 391 6.39 -19.99 11.40
C PRO A 391 5.01 -20.46 10.90
N PRO A 392 4.53 -21.65 11.32
CA PRO A 392 3.23 -22.20 10.87
C PRO A 392 2.04 -21.28 11.13
N ARG A 393 2.18 -20.39 12.13
CA ARG A 393 1.26 -19.31 12.43
C ARG A 393 2.07 -18.03 12.64
N ARG A 394 1.76 -16.99 11.86
CA ARG A 394 2.32 -15.65 12.05
C ARG A 394 1.23 -14.59 12.08
N GLY A 395 1.51 -13.49 12.77
CA GLY A 395 0.69 -12.28 12.62
C GLY A 395 0.80 -11.76 11.19
N MET A 396 -0.28 -11.20 10.68
CA MET A 396 -0.25 -10.52 9.39
C MET A 396 0.57 -9.23 9.52
N ASP A 397 1.56 -9.06 8.66
CA ASP A 397 2.33 -7.81 8.64
C ASP A 397 1.47 -6.63 8.16
N SER A 398 1.94 -5.41 8.45
CA SER A 398 1.19 -4.19 8.14
C SER A 398 0.90 -4.04 6.65
N SER A 399 1.82 -4.46 5.77
CA SER A 399 1.66 -4.38 4.33
C SER A 399 0.59 -5.35 3.82
N GLN A 400 0.61 -6.59 4.31
CA GLN A 400 -0.39 -7.61 3.99
C GLN A 400 -1.78 -7.22 4.50
N LYS A 401 -1.85 -6.65 5.71
CA LYS A 401 -3.11 -6.18 6.28
C LYS A 401 -3.68 -5.02 5.46
N MET A 402 -2.85 -4.02 5.13
CA MET A 402 -3.26 -2.89 4.31
C MET A 402 -3.75 -3.33 2.93
N ALA A 403 -3.03 -4.26 2.27
CA ALA A 403 -3.46 -4.81 0.99
C ALA A 403 -4.81 -5.53 1.09
N LEU A 404 -5.03 -6.31 2.16
CA LEU A 404 -6.29 -7.01 2.37
C LEU A 404 -7.45 -6.05 2.65
N ASP A 405 -7.23 -5.02 3.48
CA ASP A 405 -8.21 -3.98 3.77
C ASP A 405 -8.60 -3.22 2.49
N ASP A 406 -7.63 -2.92 1.61
CA ASP A 406 -7.87 -2.29 0.31
C ASP A 406 -8.66 -3.19 -0.66
N ILE A 407 -8.38 -4.49 -0.67
CA ILE A 407 -9.15 -5.47 -1.45
C ILE A 407 -10.60 -5.53 -0.98
N ILE A 408 -10.82 -5.64 0.35
CA ILE A 408 -12.17 -5.67 0.93
C ILE A 408 -12.91 -4.39 0.56
N MET A 409 -12.27 -3.23 0.69
CA MET A 409 -12.86 -1.96 0.33
C MET A 409 -13.33 -1.95 -1.14
N GLN A 410 -12.47 -2.33 -2.09
CA GLN A 410 -12.83 -2.41 -3.51
C GLN A 410 -14.00 -3.36 -3.75
N VAL A 411 -13.99 -4.53 -3.12
CA VAL A 411 -15.10 -5.50 -3.19
C VAL A 411 -16.40 -4.89 -2.66
N MET A 412 -16.35 -4.16 -1.55
CA MET A 412 -17.52 -3.50 -0.99
C MET A 412 -18.04 -2.36 -1.86
N GLU A 413 -17.17 -1.62 -2.54
CA GLU A 413 -17.55 -0.61 -3.54
C GLU A 413 -18.26 -1.28 -4.73
N MET A 414 -17.72 -2.37 -5.26
CA MET A 414 -18.33 -3.14 -6.34
C MET A 414 -19.71 -3.72 -5.95
N ILE A 415 -19.82 -4.32 -4.75
CA ILE A 415 -21.08 -4.87 -4.22
C ILE A 415 -22.14 -3.77 -4.06
N ASN A 416 -21.71 -2.57 -3.64
CA ASN A 416 -22.63 -1.46 -3.36
C ASN A 416 -22.91 -0.55 -4.56
N ALA A 417 -22.23 -0.72 -5.70
CA ALA A 417 -22.37 0.15 -6.89
C ALA A 417 -23.84 0.37 -7.30
N ASN A 418 -24.65 -0.70 -7.25
CA ASN A 418 -26.08 -0.66 -7.57
C ASN A 418 -27.01 -0.79 -6.35
N ALA A 419 -26.48 -0.67 -5.13
CA ALA A 419 -27.27 -0.91 -3.92
C ALA A 419 -28.17 0.29 -3.57
N LYS A 420 -27.70 1.52 -3.80
CA LYS A 420 -28.45 2.76 -3.51
C LYS A 420 -29.72 2.91 -4.34
N THR A 421 -29.67 2.63 -5.65
CA THR A 421 -30.86 2.65 -6.53
C THR A 421 -31.96 1.69 -6.02
N ARG A 422 -31.54 0.61 -5.36
CA ARG A 422 -32.42 -0.41 -4.75
C ARG A 422 -32.80 -0.12 -3.28
N GLY A 423 -32.40 1.03 -2.70
CA GLY A 423 -32.77 1.44 -1.34
C GLY A 423 -32.15 0.60 -0.21
N ARG A 424 -30.95 0.06 -0.46
CA ARG A 424 -30.24 -0.87 0.43
C ARG A 424 -28.74 -0.56 0.47
N VAL A 425 -28.08 -0.90 1.56
CA VAL A 425 -26.62 -0.77 1.73
C VAL A 425 -26.10 -2.05 2.37
N ILE A 426 -24.92 -2.51 1.93
CA ILE A 426 -24.24 -3.66 2.52
C ILE A 426 -22.94 -3.17 3.16
N ASP A 427 -22.79 -3.40 4.45
CA ASP A 427 -21.58 -3.04 5.19
C ASP A 427 -20.72 -4.29 5.45
N PHE A 428 -19.41 -4.11 5.47
CA PHE A 428 -18.47 -5.17 5.87
C PHE A 428 -18.41 -5.26 7.40
N LYS A 429 -18.37 -6.48 7.94
CA LYS A 429 -18.20 -6.72 9.38
C LYS A 429 -16.83 -7.32 9.68
N GLU A 430 -16.51 -8.46 9.09
CA GLU A 430 -15.22 -9.14 9.29
C GLU A 430 -14.96 -10.20 8.21
N ILE A 431 -13.70 -10.63 8.09
CA ILE A 431 -13.33 -11.86 7.39
C ILE A 431 -13.40 -12.99 8.41
N GLN A 432 -14.23 -14.00 8.16
CA GLN A 432 -14.25 -15.20 9.00
C GLN A 432 -12.98 -16.03 8.77
N TYR A 433 -12.70 -16.33 7.50
CA TYR A 433 -11.45 -16.93 7.07
C TYR A 433 -11.24 -16.67 5.57
N GLY A 434 -10.06 -17.02 5.09
CA GLY A 434 -9.80 -17.06 3.66
C GLY A 434 -8.56 -17.87 3.33
N TYR A 435 -8.29 -17.96 2.04
CA TYR A 435 -7.08 -18.52 1.48
C TYR A 435 -6.47 -17.49 0.54
N ARG A 436 -5.14 -17.38 0.57
CA ARG A 436 -4.41 -16.59 -0.42
C ARG A 436 -3.28 -17.38 -1.03
N ARG A 437 -2.95 -17.10 -2.28
CA ARG A 437 -1.70 -17.51 -2.92
C ARG A 437 -1.27 -16.46 -3.92
N VAL A 438 0.00 -16.43 -4.26
CA VAL A 438 0.53 -15.52 -5.29
C VAL A 438 0.98 -16.35 -6.47
N ASN A 439 0.38 -16.09 -7.63
CA ASN A 439 0.86 -16.62 -8.89
C ASN A 439 1.86 -15.63 -9.50
N PRO A 440 3.15 -16.00 -9.66
CA PRO A 440 4.17 -15.09 -10.17
C PRO A 440 3.87 -14.47 -11.54
N MET A 441 3.08 -15.16 -12.37
CA MET A 441 2.76 -14.72 -13.74
C MET A 441 1.47 -13.90 -13.81
N TYR A 442 0.49 -14.18 -12.94
CA TYR A 442 -0.87 -13.66 -13.10
C TYR A 442 -1.32 -12.71 -12.00
N GLY A 443 -0.78 -12.82 -10.79
CA GLY A 443 -1.17 -11.97 -9.67
C GLY A 443 -1.51 -12.72 -8.39
N ALA A 444 -2.04 -11.97 -7.42
CA ALA A 444 -2.47 -12.50 -6.13
C ALA A 444 -3.91 -13.00 -6.19
N GLU A 445 -4.16 -14.17 -5.63
CA GLU A 445 -5.46 -14.83 -5.63
C GLU A 445 -5.99 -14.99 -4.21
N TYR A 446 -7.28 -14.76 -4.03
CA TYR A 446 -7.94 -14.79 -2.73
C TYR A 446 -9.28 -15.52 -2.81
N VAL A 447 -9.51 -16.41 -1.85
CA VAL A 447 -10.83 -16.97 -1.53
C VAL A 447 -11.18 -16.45 -0.15
N LEU A 448 -12.09 -15.47 -0.08
CA LEU A 448 -12.46 -14.83 1.18
C LEU A 448 -13.88 -15.19 1.59
N ASP A 449 -14.06 -15.55 2.84
CA ASP A 449 -15.37 -15.69 3.46
C ASP A 449 -15.68 -14.46 4.31
N LEU A 450 -16.59 -13.64 3.79
CA LEU A 450 -16.92 -12.33 4.32
C LEU A 450 -18.24 -12.39 5.10
N LEU A 451 -18.20 -11.87 6.33
CA LEU A 451 -19.41 -11.54 7.07
C LEU A 451 -19.80 -10.09 6.77
N LEU A 452 -21.00 -9.92 6.23
CA LEU A 452 -21.55 -8.65 5.79
C LEU A 452 -22.83 -8.32 6.57
N LEU A 453 -23.21 -7.05 6.63
CA LEU A 453 -24.45 -6.57 7.22
C LEU A 453 -25.32 -5.92 6.13
N TYR A 454 -26.45 -6.55 5.83
CA TYR A 454 -27.44 -6.01 4.93
C TYR A 454 -28.35 -5.03 5.66
N LYS A 455 -28.37 -3.76 5.24
CA LYS A 455 -29.23 -2.70 5.78
C LYS A 455 -30.23 -2.24 4.73
N LYS A 456 -31.51 -2.45 4.99
CA LYS A 456 -32.62 -1.96 4.14
C LYS A 456 -33.15 -0.64 4.70
N HIS A 457 -33.18 0.39 3.86
CA HIS A 457 -33.64 1.73 4.25
C HIS A 457 -34.99 2.10 3.64
N LYS A 458 -35.40 1.49 2.52
CA LYS A 458 -36.75 1.67 1.96
C LYS A 458 -37.77 0.75 2.64
N GLY A 459 -38.81 1.31 3.26
CA GLY A 459 -39.86 0.57 3.97
C GLY A 459 -39.49 0.25 5.42
N LYS A 460 -39.84 -0.94 5.92
CA LYS A 460 -39.44 -1.37 7.27
C LYS A 460 -37.92 -1.55 7.34
N THR A 461 -37.27 -0.76 8.19
CA THR A 461 -35.82 -0.86 8.42
C THR A 461 -35.46 -2.23 8.94
N MET A 462 -34.48 -2.88 8.32
CA MET A 462 -34.04 -4.23 8.67
C MET A 462 -32.54 -4.33 8.52
N THR A 463 -31.87 -4.91 9.51
CA THR A 463 -30.45 -5.25 9.49
C THR A 463 -30.28 -6.76 9.62
N VAL A 464 -29.65 -7.40 8.63
CA VAL A 464 -29.47 -8.86 8.62
C VAL A 464 -28.00 -9.21 8.35
N PRO A 465 -27.36 -10.08 9.14
CA PRO A 465 -26.03 -10.60 8.81
C PRO A 465 -26.12 -11.55 7.61
N VAL A 466 -25.22 -11.36 6.65
CA VAL A 466 -25.15 -12.15 5.42
C VAL A 466 -23.71 -12.63 5.24
N ARG A 467 -23.54 -13.93 4.98
CA ARG A 467 -22.25 -14.53 4.64
C ARG A 467 -22.06 -14.59 3.13
N ARG A 468 -20.89 -14.22 2.62
CA ARG A 468 -20.57 -14.27 1.19
C ARG A 468 -19.13 -14.72 0.95
N HIS A 469 -18.99 -15.69 0.05
CA HIS A 469 -17.69 -16.08 -0.50
C HIS A 469 -17.33 -15.17 -1.67
N ALA A 470 -16.15 -14.57 -1.61
CA ALA A 470 -15.57 -13.74 -2.67
C ALA A 470 -14.35 -14.45 -3.25
N TYR A 471 -14.37 -14.66 -4.57
CA TYR A 471 -13.28 -15.25 -5.34
C TYR A 471 -12.63 -14.14 -6.14
N LEU A 472 -11.42 -13.74 -5.75
CA LEU A 472 -10.78 -12.52 -6.22
C LEU A 472 -9.41 -12.85 -6.80
N GLN A 473 -9.05 -12.18 -7.89
CA GLN A 473 -7.70 -12.20 -8.44
C GLN A 473 -7.29 -10.74 -8.67
N GLN A 474 -6.27 -10.31 -7.95
CA GLN A 474 -5.60 -9.04 -8.19
C GLN A 474 -4.54 -9.28 -9.25
N THR A 475 -4.90 -9.01 -10.50
CA THR A 475 -4.01 -9.24 -11.64
C THR A 475 -2.85 -8.24 -11.63
N PHE A 476 -1.63 -8.73 -11.89
CA PHE A 476 -0.50 -7.83 -12.10
C PHE A 476 -0.73 -6.96 -13.34
N SER A 477 -0.40 -5.68 -13.24
CA SER A 477 -0.38 -4.76 -14.38
C SER A 477 0.91 -4.95 -15.17
N LYS A 478 1.04 -4.20 -16.28
CA LYS A 478 2.31 -4.04 -16.97
C LYS A 478 3.44 -3.76 -15.97
N ILE A 479 4.54 -4.48 -16.11
CA ILE A 479 5.74 -4.26 -15.31
C ILE A 479 6.31 -2.91 -15.73
N HIS A 480 6.50 -2.03 -14.77
CA HIS A 480 7.18 -0.76 -14.97
C HIS A 480 8.49 -0.82 -14.21
N PHE A 481 9.58 -0.46 -14.88
CA PHE A 481 10.86 -0.25 -14.25
C PHE A 481 10.96 1.24 -13.99
N LEU A 482 11.07 1.61 -12.72
CA LEU A 482 11.41 2.96 -12.30
C LEU A 482 12.83 2.85 -11.74
N GLU A 483 13.79 3.50 -12.38
CA GLU A 483 15.06 3.76 -11.71
C GLU A 483 14.74 4.77 -10.59
N GLU A 484 14.92 4.35 -9.33
CA GLU A 484 14.85 5.28 -8.20
C GLU A 484 15.99 6.29 -8.37
N ASP A 485 15.58 7.55 -8.55
CA ASP A 485 16.36 8.71 -8.97
C ASP A 485 16.78 8.67 -10.44
N GLU A 486 16.47 9.76 -11.17
CA GLU A 486 17.26 10.13 -12.35
C GLU A 486 18.71 10.14 -11.87
N MET A 487 19.45 9.08 -12.20
CA MET A 487 20.90 9.15 -12.17
C MET A 487 21.23 10.33 -13.05
N ASP A 488 21.51 11.48 -12.43
CA ASP A 488 21.85 12.71 -13.13
C ASP A 488 22.91 12.32 -14.13
N ALA A 489 22.53 12.29 -15.41
CA ALA A 489 23.38 11.76 -16.45
C ALA A 489 24.67 12.57 -16.55
N GLN A 490 24.67 13.83 -16.07
CA GLN A 490 25.85 14.67 -15.95
C GLN A 490 26.67 14.34 -14.70
N ALA A 491 26.07 14.02 -13.55
CA ALA A 491 26.81 13.54 -12.38
C ALA A 491 27.33 12.10 -12.53
N LEU A 492 26.58 11.24 -13.21
CA LEU A 492 27.00 9.90 -13.60
C LEU A 492 28.05 9.98 -14.70
N ALA A 493 27.84 10.79 -15.75
CA ALA A 493 28.89 11.01 -16.76
C ALA A 493 30.09 11.71 -16.15
N ALA A 494 29.94 12.58 -15.15
CA ALA A 494 31.08 13.15 -14.42
C ALA A 494 31.78 12.08 -13.58
N ARG A 495 31.07 11.15 -12.93
CA ARG A 495 31.68 10.01 -12.20
C ARG A 495 32.30 8.96 -13.14
N ILE A 496 31.68 8.72 -14.29
CA ILE A 496 32.17 7.81 -15.35
C ILE A 496 33.36 8.46 -16.05
N ASN A 497 33.33 9.74 -16.38
CA ASN A 497 34.43 10.47 -16.99
C ASN A 497 35.55 10.81 -15.99
N GLN A 498 35.25 10.87 -14.68
CA GLN A 498 36.27 10.85 -13.62
C GLN A 498 36.87 9.45 -13.41
N GLY A 499 36.24 8.39 -13.94
CA GLY A 499 36.55 6.99 -13.63
C GLY A 499 36.74 6.07 -14.84
N SER A 500 36.87 6.59 -16.07
CA SER A 500 37.10 5.73 -17.24
C SER A 500 37.87 6.41 -18.37
N ASP A 501 39.18 6.22 -18.33
CA ASP A 501 39.95 5.84 -19.53
C ASP A 501 39.83 4.31 -19.82
N SER A 502 38.93 3.56 -19.15
CA SER A 502 38.80 2.11 -19.36
C SER A 502 37.34 1.61 -19.43
N LEU A 503 36.74 1.66 -20.63
CA LEU A 503 35.54 0.88 -20.96
C LEU A 503 35.89 -0.18 -22.01
N SER A 504 36.60 -1.24 -21.59
CA SER A 504 36.85 -2.43 -22.41
C SER A 504 35.72 -3.48 -22.36
N PHE A 505 34.67 -3.27 -21.56
CA PHE A 505 33.65 -4.29 -21.28
C PHE A 505 32.29 -4.10 -21.99
N LEU A 506 32.10 -3.04 -22.78
CA LEU A 506 30.85 -2.88 -23.52
C LEU A 506 30.84 -3.77 -24.77
N SER A 507 29.88 -4.70 -24.81
CA SER A 507 29.58 -5.49 -26.00
C SER A 507 29.39 -4.61 -27.24
N SER A 508 29.82 -5.11 -28.40
CA SER A 508 29.88 -4.41 -29.69
C SER A 508 28.58 -3.73 -30.13
N SER A 509 27.43 -4.12 -29.57
CA SER A 509 26.11 -3.59 -29.92
C SER A 509 25.81 -2.20 -29.33
N LEU A 510 26.44 -1.82 -28.22
CA LEU A 510 26.23 -0.50 -27.58
C LEU A 510 27.11 0.61 -28.14
N LYS A 511 28.10 0.26 -28.98
CA LYS A 511 29.01 1.22 -29.63
C LYS A 511 28.34 2.09 -30.71
N LYS A 512 27.10 1.78 -31.13
CA LYS A 512 26.40 2.49 -32.21
C LYS A 512 25.59 3.71 -31.77
N PHE A 513 25.39 3.93 -30.47
CA PHE A 513 24.41 4.92 -29.99
C PHE A 513 24.98 6.10 -29.21
N VAL A 514 26.31 6.27 -29.14
CA VAL A 514 26.91 7.42 -28.44
C VAL A 514 28.06 8.03 -29.25
N PRO A 515 28.02 9.34 -29.58
CA PRO A 515 29.10 10.00 -30.29
C PRO A 515 30.19 10.43 -29.30
N PHE A 516 31.29 9.69 -29.21
CA PHE A 516 32.48 10.15 -28.48
C PHE A 516 33.69 10.26 -29.40
N LYS A 517 34.27 11.47 -29.44
CA LYS A 517 35.60 11.77 -29.98
C LYS A 517 36.66 11.19 -29.05
N LEU A 518 37.44 10.22 -29.53
CA LEU A 518 38.73 9.87 -28.91
C LEU A 518 39.79 10.87 -29.37
N SER A 519 40.37 11.62 -28.45
CA SER A 519 41.70 12.21 -28.60
C SER A 519 42.60 11.57 -27.57
N GLY A 520 43.58 10.79 -28.04
CA GLY A 520 44.55 10.13 -27.18
C GLY A 520 45.59 11.08 -26.61
N SER A 521 46.07 10.75 -25.42
CA SER A 521 47.46 10.98 -25.00
C SER A 521 47.69 10.17 -23.74
N GLY A 522 48.76 9.37 -23.73
CA GLY A 522 49.13 8.51 -22.62
C GLY A 522 49.38 9.29 -21.33
N THR A 523 48.68 8.89 -20.29
CA THR A 523 49.11 9.01 -18.90
C THR A 523 48.70 7.72 -18.20
N ASP A 524 49.67 6.99 -17.65
CA ASP A 524 49.44 5.87 -16.73
C ASP A 524 48.52 6.33 -15.58
N GLN A 525 47.22 6.07 -15.68
CA GLN A 525 46.26 6.31 -14.60
C GLN A 525 46.11 5.02 -13.79
N GLN A 526 46.61 5.06 -12.58
CA GLN A 526 46.47 4.02 -11.56
C GLN A 526 44.97 3.79 -11.28
N GLU A 527 44.47 2.57 -11.51
CA GLU A 527 43.06 2.20 -11.27
C GLU A 527 42.58 2.62 -9.86
N PRO A 528 41.35 3.15 -9.69
CA PRO A 528 40.82 3.48 -8.38
C PRO A 528 40.72 2.22 -7.51
N LYS A 529 41.49 2.19 -6.42
CA LYS A 529 41.53 1.05 -5.48
C LYS A 529 40.11 0.75 -4.97
N GLU A 530 39.63 -0.48 -5.21
CA GLU A 530 38.35 -0.97 -4.66
C GLU A 530 38.25 -0.68 -3.15
N LYS A 531 37.06 -0.37 -2.61
CA LYS A 531 36.87 -0.16 -1.17
C LYS A 531 37.30 -1.41 -0.38
N LYS A 532 38.09 -1.23 0.67
CA LYS A 532 38.55 -2.34 1.51
C LYS A 532 37.41 -2.89 2.38
N VAL A 533 37.19 -4.21 2.32
CA VAL A 533 36.21 -4.90 3.20
C VAL A 533 36.96 -5.56 4.34
N ASN A 534 36.60 -5.24 5.59
CA ASN A 534 37.21 -5.81 6.79
C ASN A 534 36.32 -6.94 7.30
N ILE A 535 36.74 -8.18 7.11
CA ILE A 535 35.99 -9.39 7.46
C ILE A 535 36.33 -9.76 8.90
N LEU A 536 35.34 -9.73 9.79
CA LEU A 536 35.49 -10.07 11.21
C LEU A 536 34.83 -11.43 11.44
N VAL A 537 35.60 -12.38 11.98
CA VAL A 537 35.16 -13.76 12.21
C VAL A 537 35.38 -14.17 13.67
N PRO A 538 34.32 -14.22 14.49
CA PRO A 538 34.38 -14.83 15.82
C PRO A 538 34.64 -16.34 15.73
N LEU A 539 35.63 -16.83 16.47
CA LEU A 539 36.05 -18.24 16.42
C LEU A 539 36.27 -18.82 17.82
N ALA A 540 35.60 -19.94 18.10
CA ALA A 540 35.84 -20.79 19.27
C ALA A 540 35.75 -22.27 18.85
N GLY A 541 36.83 -23.01 19.04
CA GLY A 541 36.96 -24.39 18.54
C GLY A 541 36.71 -24.49 17.03
N ARG A 542 36.18 -25.62 16.55
CA ARG A 542 35.77 -25.84 15.13
C ARG A 542 36.92 -25.77 14.12
N TYR A 543 38.08 -26.35 14.44
CA TYR A 543 39.25 -26.33 13.56
C TYR A 543 38.96 -26.77 12.11
N ASP A 544 38.24 -27.88 11.89
CA ASP A 544 37.97 -28.38 10.55
C ASP A 544 37.10 -27.42 9.71
N ILE A 545 36.16 -26.72 10.37
CA ILE A 545 35.33 -25.71 9.71
C ILE A 545 36.19 -24.49 9.36
N PHE A 546 37.12 -24.12 10.23
CA PHE A 546 38.07 -23.04 9.97
C PHE A 546 39.02 -23.35 8.80
N VAL A 547 39.48 -24.60 8.66
CA VAL A 547 40.25 -25.04 7.48
C VAL A 547 39.45 -24.84 6.19
N ARG A 548 38.16 -25.22 6.18
CA ARG A 548 37.27 -25.00 5.02
C ARG A 548 37.06 -23.52 4.73
N PHE A 549 36.87 -22.70 5.77
CA PHE A 549 36.76 -21.24 5.63
C PHE A 549 38.02 -20.66 5.00
N MET A 550 39.20 -21.01 5.50
CA MET A 550 40.48 -20.52 4.98
C MET A 550 40.72 -20.94 3.53
N ALA A 551 40.32 -22.16 3.14
CA ALA A 551 40.38 -22.59 1.74
C ALA A 551 39.45 -21.76 0.83
N ASN A 552 38.26 -21.38 1.30
CA ASN A 552 37.37 -20.47 0.57
C ASN A 552 37.96 -19.05 0.51
N PHE A 553 38.47 -18.54 1.63
CA PHE A 553 39.14 -17.24 1.70
C PHE A 553 40.36 -17.16 0.78
N GLU A 554 41.17 -18.23 0.72
CA GLU A 554 42.31 -18.31 -0.17
C GLU A 554 41.88 -18.20 -1.64
N LYS A 555 40.91 -19.02 -2.04
CA LYS A 555 40.39 -19.07 -3.41
C LYS A 555 39.78 -17.74 -3.86
N ILE A 556 39.06 -17.07 -2.97
CA ILE A 556 38.24 -15.89 -3.32
C ILE A 556 38.98 -14.59 -3.09
N CYS A 557 39.81 -14.51 -2.04
CA CYS A 557 40.45 -13.27 -1.61
C CYS A 557 41.96 -13.26 -1.85
N LEU A 558 42.69 -14.32 -1.45
CA LEU A 558 44.15 -14.32 -1.49
C LEU A 558 44.71 -14.51 -2.90
N ILE A 559 44.25 -15.56 -3.61
CA ILE A 559 44.70 -15.85 -4.99
C ILE A 559 44.33 -14.70 -5.94
N PRO A 560 43.09 -14.16 -5.93
CA PRO A 560 42.71 -13.04 -6.80
C PRO A 560 43.14 -11.67 -6.25
N ASN A 561 43.82 -11.62 -5.10
CA ASN A 561 44.28 -10.39 -4.43
C ASN A 561 43.17 -9.34 -4.24
N GLN A 562 42.02 -9.75 -3.70
CA GLN A 562 40.91 -8.86 -3.37
C GLN A 562 41.32 -7.84 -2.29
N ASN A 563 40.83 -6.60 -2.37
CA ASN A 563 41.08 -5.60 -1.32
C ASN A 563 40.24 -5.89 -0.06
N VAL A 564 40.77 -6.75 0.80
CA VAL A 564 40.14 -7.19 2.05
C VAL A 564 41.15 -7.23 3.20
N ARG A 565 40.65 -7.21 4.43
CA ARG A 565 41.39 -7.60 5.64
C ARG A 565 40.61 -8.69 6.36
N LEU A 566 41.29 -9.71 6.84
CA LEU A 566 40.68 -10.76 7.67
C LEU A 566 41.12 -10.58 9.13
N LEU A 567 40.16 -10.46 10.04
CA LEU A 567 40.39 -10.42 11.48
C LEU A 567 39.65 -11.59 12.13
N ILE A 568 40.42 -12.54 12.66
CA ILE A 568 39.92 -13.69 13.43
C ILE A 568 39.91 -13.32 14.90
N LEU A 569 38.74 -13.35 15.52
CA LEU A 569 38.52 -13.02 16.94
C LEU A 569 38.47 -14.33 17.73
N LEU A 570 39.61 -14.74 18.28
CA LEU A 570 39.85 -16.09 18.77
C LEU A 570 39.65 -16.19 20.29
N PHE A 571 38.61 -16.93 20.71
CA PHE A 571 38.38 -17.25 22.11
C PHE A 571 39.22 -18.44 22.55
N SER A 572 39.57 -18.47 23.85
CA SER A 572 40.18 -19.65 24.44
C SER A 572 39.11 -20.69 24.77
N THR A 573 39.34 -21.94 24.41
CA THR A 573 38.55 -23.09 24.86
C THR A 573 39.38 -23.90 25.86
N ASP A 574 38.74 -24.73 26.68
CA ASP A 574 39.44 -25.61 27.64
C ASP A 574 40.43 -26.58 26.97
N ASN A 575 40.28 -26.81 25.65
CA ASN A 575 41.15 -27.64 24.84
C ASN A 575 42.20 -26.79 24.10
N ASN A 576 43.32 -26.49 24.78
CA ASN A 576 44.45 -25.72 24.24
C ASN A 576 44.98 -26.24 22.88
N THR A 577 44.74 -27.51 22.55
CA THR A 577 45.23 -28.14 21.32
C THR A 577 44.61 -27.56 20.05
N GLU A 578 43.30 -27.27 20.02
CA GLU A 578 42.65 -26.71 18.82
C GLU A 578 43.08 -25.28 18.55
N ARG A 579 43.21 -24.48 19.63
CA ARG A 579 43.71 -23.11 19.57
C ARG A 579 45.08 -23.04 18.91
N MET A 580 46.00 -23.94 19.30
CA MET A 580 47.33 -24.01 18.70
C MET A 580 47.27 -24.34 17.21
N LYS A 581 46.42 -25.27 16.79
CA LYS A 581 46.23 -25.60 15.37
C LYS A 581 45.70 -24.42 14.55
N GLN A 582 44.77 -23.63 15.10
CA GLN A 582 44.22 -22.45 14.42
C GLN A 582 45.27 -21.34 14.24
N ILE A 583 46.10 -21.12 15.28
CA ILE A 583 47.21 -20.16 15.23
C ILE A 583 48.24 -20.62 14.19
N GLU A 584 48.60 -21.90 14.18
CA GLU A 584 49.57 -22.44 13.23
C GLU A 584 49.05 -22.36 11.78
N LEU A 585 47.78 -22.69 11.54
CA LEU A 585 47.18 -22.54 10.22
C LEU A 585 47.25 -21.09 9.71
N MET A 586 46.91 -20.11 10.56
CA MET A 586 47.02 -18.70 10.18
C MET A 586 48.47 -18.27 9.95
N ARG A 587 49.42 -18.84 10.69
CA ARG A 587 50.85 -18.62 10.48
C ARG A 587 51.29 -19.14 9.12
N GLU A 588 50.88 -20.34 8.73
CA GLU A 588 51.16 -20.92 7.41
C GLU A 588 50.63 -20.01 6.27
N TYR A 589 49.40 -19.51 6.39
CA TYR A 589 48.83 -18.58 5.41
C TYR A 589 49.56 -17.23 5.37
N ARG A 590 49.98 -16.69 6.51
CA ARG A 590 50.78 -15.45 6.58
C ARG A 590 52.15 -15.62 5.92
N LEU A 591 52.79 -16.78 6.10
CA LEU A 591 54.06 -17.10 5.43
C LEU A 591 53.87 -17.27 3.91
N LYS A 592 52.78 -17.90 3.49
CA LYS A 592 52.44 -18.10 2.07
C LYS A 592 52.03 -16.80 1.36
N TYR A 593 51.35 -15.89 2.06
CA TYR A 593 50.83 -14.63 1.53
C TYR A 593 51.25 -13.42 2.37
N PRO A 594 52.54 -13.00 2.33
CA PRO A 594 53.09 -11.97 3.22
C PRO A 594 52.50 -10.56 2.99
N LYS A 595 51.87 -10.33 1.83
CA LYS A 595 51.19 -9.04 1.51
C LYS A 595 49.73 -9.01 1.95
N ALA A 596 49.15 -10.14 2.34
CA ALA A 596 47.75 -10.20 2.72
C ALA A 596 47.55 -9.69 4.15
N ASP A 597 46.51 -8.86 4.34
CA ASP A 597 46.18 -8.29 5.64
C ASP A 597 45.30 -9.27 6.43
N MET A 598 45.95 -10.08 7.26
CA MET A 598 45.31 -11.13 8.05
C MET A 598 45.81 -11.12 9.49
N GLU A 599 44.88 -11.15 10.44
CA GLU A 599 45.18 -11.05 11.87
C GLU A 599 44.34 -11.97 12.74
N ILE A 600 44.95 -12.45 13.84
CA ILE A 600 44.25 -13.10 14.94
C ILE A 600 44.35 -12.17 16.14
N GLU A 601 43.20 -11.81 16.70
CA GLU A 601 43.10 -11.10 17.97
C GLU A 601 42.49 -12.03 19.02
N PRO A 602 43.20 -12.32 20.14
CA PRO A 602 42.65 -13.14 21.20
C PRO A 602 41.59 -12.38 21.99
N VAL A 603 40.44 -13.02 22.25
CA VAL A 603 39.36 -12.46 23.08
C VAL A 603 39.27 -13.23 24.40
N SER A 604 39.35 -12.51 25.51
CA SER A 604 39.30 -13.09 26.86
C SER A 604 37.87 -13.41 27.29
N GLY A 605 37.70 -14.51 28.04
CA GLY A 605 36.41 -14.93 28.58
C GLY A 605 35.74 -16.05 27.78
N PRO A 606 34.53 -16.48 28.20
CA PRO A 606 33.73 -17.45 27.45
C PRO A 606 33.31 -16.87 26.10
N PHE A 607 32.99 -17.75 25.15
CA PHE A 607 32.53 -17.32 23.82
C PHE A 607 31.28 -16.42 23.90
N SER A 608 31.40 -15.21 23.36
CA SER A 608 30.27 -14.31 23.10
C SER A 608 30.46 -13.67 21.73
N ARG A 609 29.52 -13.93 20.82
CA ARG A 609 29.55 -13.37 19.45
C ARG A 609 29.43 -11.85 19.46
N ALA A 610 28.57 -11.31 20.33
CA ALA A 610 28.37 -9.87 20.50
C ALA A 610 29.66 -9.18 20.97
N LEU A 611 30.28 -9.72 22.02
CA LEU A 611 31.54 -9.19 22.57
C LEU A 611 32.65 -9.23 21.53
N ALA A 612 32.79 -10.35 20.81
CA ALA A 612 33.81 -10.51 19.78
C ALA A 612 33.71 -9.41 18.72
N LEU A 613 32.50 -9.23 18.17
CA LEU A 613 32.27 -8.28 17.08
C LEU A 613 32.40 -6.83 17.57
N GLU A 614 32.01 -6.52 18.80
CA GLU A 614 32.21 -5.17 19.37
C GLU A 614 33.71 -4.85 19.54
N VAL A 615 34.46 -5.76 20.17
CA VAL A 615 35.92 -5.62 20.35
C VAL A 615 36.62 -5.54 18.99
N GLY A 616 36.34 -6.47 18.08
CA GLY A 616 36.93 -6.48 16.74
C GLY A 616 36.62 -5.20 15.95
N SER A 617 35.40 -4.67 16.09
CA SER A 617 35.00 -3.43 15.42
C SER A 617 35.70 -2.19 15.97
N ALA A 618 36.21 -2.22 17.21
CA ALA A 618 36.92 -1.10 17.82
C ALA A 618 38.30 -0.85 17.19
N HIS A 619 38.90 -1.84 16.51
CA HIS A 619 40.18 -1.69 15.80
C HIS A 619 40.08 -0.87 14.49
N PHE A 620 38.88 -0.45 14.11
CA PHE A 620 38.61 0.19 12.83
C PHE A 620 38.14 1.63 12.97
N SER A 621 38.58 2.49 12.04
CA SER A 621 38.07 3.86 11.93
C SER A 621 36.59 3.88 11.51
N ASN A 622 35.88 4.97 11.79
CA ASN A 622 34.46 5.13 11.46
C ASN A 622 34.14 4.97 9.95
N ASN A 623 35.12 5.23 9.08
CA ASN A 623 34.95 5.13 7.62
C ASN A 623 35.26 3.71 7.09
N SER A 624 35.54 2.75 7.97
CA SER A 624 35.85 1.36 7.59
C SER A 624 34.56 0.58 7.32
N LEU A 625 34.51 -0.11 6.18
CA LEU A 625 33.46 -1.08 5.86
C LEU A 625 33.77 -2.42 6.53
N LEU A 626 32.89 -2.86 7.42
CA LEU A 626 32.98 -4.10 8.17
C LEU A 626 32.03 -5.14 7.59
N PHE A 627 32.49 -6.38 7.51
CA PHE A 627 31.67 -7.55 7.17
C PHE A 627 31.72 -8.54 8.33
N TYR A 628 30.59 -8.72 9.03
CA TYR A 628 30.48 -9.72 10.10
C TYR A 628 30.15 -11.07 9.49
N CYS A 629 31.05 -12.03 9.68
CA CYS A 629 31.04 -13.31 9.00
C CYS A 629 31.19 -14.43 10.03
N ASP A 630 30.35 -15.45 9.93
CA ASP A 630 30.55 -16.69 10.68
C ASP A 630 31.54 -17.61 9.95
N VAL A 631 32.22 -18.47 10.69
CA VAL A 631 33.26 -19.39 10.13
C VAL A 631 32.65 -20.51 9.25
N ASP A 632 31.36 -20.79 9.39
CA ASP A 632 30.63 -21.81 8.63
C ASP A 632 30.06 -21.28 7.29
N LEU A 633 30.39 -20.04 6.93
CA LEU A 633 30.02 -19.45 5.65
C LEU A 633 31.00 -19.78 4.52
N LEU A 634 30.44 -19.91 3.32
CA LEU A 634 31.16 -19.82 2.05
C LEU A 634 30.66 -18.57 1.32
N PHE A 635 31.56 -17.80 0.72
CA PHE A 635 31.19 -16.65 -0.08
C PHE A 635 31.97 -16.57 -1.40
N THR A 636 31.56 -15.63 -2.25
CA THR A 636 32.11 -15.39 -3.60
C THR A 636 32.64 -13.97 -3.74
N ALA A 637 33.41 -13.70 -4.80
CA ALA A 637 33.87 -12.35 -5.11
C ALA A 637 32.69 -11.40 -5.41
N ASP A 638 31.62 -11.91 -6.03
CA ASP A 638 30.43 -11.11 -6.33
C ASP A 638 29.67 -10.69 -5.07
N PHE A 639 29.69 -11.52 -4.02
CA PHE A 639 29.18 -11.11 -2.71
C PHE A 639 29.98 -9.94 -2.14
N LEU A 640 31.31 -9.97 -2.20
CA LEU A 640 32.15 -8.86 -1.73
C LEU A 640 31.89 -7.56 -2.52
N LYS A 641 31.65 -7.66 -3.84
CA LYS A 641 31.22 -6.51 -4.66
C LYS A 641 29.88 -5.95 -4.18
N ARG A 642 28.89 -6.81 -3.91
CA ARG A 642 27.58 -6.38 -3.37
C ARG A 642 27.69 -5.79 -1.97
N CYS A 643 28.56 -6.33 -1.12
CA CYS A 643 28.88 -5.76 0.18
C CYS A 643 29.39 -4.32 0.07
N ARG A 644 30.24 -4.03 -0.93
CA ARG A 644 30.74 -2.67 -1.21
C ARG A 644 29.69 -1.75 -1.82
N ALA A 645 28.85 -2.27 -2.72
CA ALA A 645 27.88 -1.50 -3.49
C ALA A 645 26.62 -1.16 -2.68
N ASN A 646 26.18 -2.08 -1.82
CA ASN A 646 24.91 -1.96 -1.10
C ASN A 646 25.05 -1.36 0.30
N THR A 647 26.27 -0.99 0.73
CA THR A 647 26.52 -0.29 2.00
C THR A 647 27.05 1.12 1.73
N VAL A 648 26.31 2.12 2.19
CA VAL A 648 26.58 3.55 2.01
C VAL A 648 26.68 4.22 3.37
N LEU A 649 27.86 4.72 3.71
CA LEU A 649 28.13 5.36 5.00
C LEU A 649 27.12 6.48 5.24
N GLY A 650 26.46 6.47 6.40
CA GLY A 650 25.53 7.52 6.79
C GLY A 650 24.10 7.30 6.29
N GLU A 651 23.88 6.41 5.32
CA GLU A 651 22.62 6.31 4.59
C GLU A 651 22.03 4.89 4.58
N GLN A 652 22.83 3.88 4.23
CA GLN A 652 22.33 2.52 3.99
C GLN A 652 23.25 1.42 4.53
N THR A 653 22.66 0.45 5.25
CA THR A 653 23.34 -0.77 5.72
C THR A 653 22.80 -2.00 4.99
N TYR A 654 23.70 -2.91 4.57
CA TYR A 654 23.33 -4.14 3.86
C TYR A 654 23.28 -5.35 4.79
N PHE A 655 22.10 -5.95 4.93
CA PHE A 655 21.91 -7.21 5.64
C PHE A 655 21.51 -8.32 4.64
N PRO A 656 22.46 -9.10 4.10
CA PRO A 656 22.16 -10.16 3.13
C PRO A 656 21.25 -11.25 3.72
N ILE A 657 20.30 -11.73 2.92
CA ILE A 657 19.51 -12.94 3.22
C ILE A 657 20.27 -14.12 2.61
N ILE A 658 20.91 -14.91 3.47
CA ILE A 658 21.78 -16.01 3.08
C ILE A 658 21.02 -17.33 2.91
N PHE A 659 21.54 -18.22 2.08
CA PHE A 659 21.01 -19.59 1.95
C PHE A 659 21.64 -20.50 2.99
N SER A 660 20.84 -21.20 3.79
CA SER A 660 21.28 -22.16 4.79
C SER A 660 20.96 -23.57 4.33
N GLN A 661 21.98 -24.42 4.27
CA GLN A 661 21.82 -25.81 3.86
C GLN A 661 21.16 -26.65 4.95
N TYR A 662 20.39 -27.65 4.51
CA TYR A 662 19.84 -28.68 5.40
C TYR A 662 20.87 -29.78 5.72
N ASP A 663 20.53 -30.64 6.68
CA ASP A 663 21.33 -31.81 7.03
C ASP A 663 21.54 -32.68 5.78
N PRO A 664 22.80 -32.85 5.31
CA PRO A 664 23.08 -33.65 4.12
C PRO A 664 22.60 -35.10 4.27
N LYS A 665 22.47 -35.63 5.48
CA LYS A 665 21.94 -36.98 5.72
C LYS A 665 20.46 -37.09 5.30
N VAL A 666 19.70 -36.02 5.48
CA VAL A 666 18.29 -35.93 5.06
C VAL A 666 18.19 -35.61 3.57
N VAL A 667 18.97 -34.64 3.10
CA VAL A 667 18.91 -34.19 1.69
C VAL A 667 19.29 -35.30 0.71
N TYR A 668 20.37 -36.04 1.02
CA TYR A 668 20.92 -37.04 0.12
C TYR A 668 20.52 -38.48 0.49
N ALA A 669 19.69 -38.67 1.51
CA ALA A 669 19.24 -39.99 1.99
C ALA A 669 20.41 -41.00 2.14
N GLY A 670 21.56 -40.53 2.66
CA GLY A 670 22.77 -41.34 2.83
C GLY A 670 23.65 -41.52 1.58
N LYS A 671 23.29 -40.94 0.42
CA LYS A 671 24.15 -40.88 -0.77
C LYS A 671 25.23 -39.80 -0.62
N VAL A 672 26.28 -39.89 -1.45
CA VAL A 672 27.41 -38.95 -1.44
C VAL A 672 26.89 -37.52 -1.68
N PRO A 673 27.15 -36.57 -0.74
CA PRO A 673 26.76 -35.18 -0.92
C PRO A 673 27.43 -34.56 -2.15
N SER A 674 26.73 -33.65 -2.82
CA SER A 674 27.36 -32.82 -3.85
C SER A 674 28.40 -31.89 -3.22
N ASN A 675 29.57 -31.76 -3.85
CA ASN A 675 30.58 -30.76 -3.48
C ASN A 675 30.17 -29.33 -3.89
N ASN A 676 29.08 -29.17 -4.64
CA ASN A 676 28.58 -27.85 -5.01
C ASN A 676 27.62 -27.31 -3.93
N HIS A 677 28.07 -26.32 -3.16
CA HIS A 677 27.26 -25.68 -2.13
C HIS A 677 26.26 -24.63 -2.66
N TYR A 678 26.35 -24.23 -3.93
CA TYR A 678 25.54 -23.17 -4.54
C TYR A 678 24.30 -23.72 -5.29
N VAL A 679 23.68 -24.77 -4.74
CA VAL A 679 22.44 -25.37 -5.26
C VAL A 679 21.27 -24.90 -4.43
N PHE A 680 20.50 -23.96 -4.97
CA PHE A 680 19.38 -23.30 -4.29
C PHE A 680 18.04 -23.94 -4.63
N THR A 681 17.60 -24.91 -3.84
CA THR A 681 16.29 -25.56 -3.99
C THR A 681 15.63 -25.71 -2.63
N SER A 682 14.30 -25.86 -2.61
CA SER A 682 13.57 -26.19 -1.37
C SER A 682 14.03 -27.51 -0.75
N LYS A 683 14.63 -28.43 -1.51
CA LYS A 683 15.14 -29.71 -0.99
C LYS A 683 16.55 -29.61 -0.37
N THR A 684 17.33 -28.59 -0.73
CA THR A 684 18.75 -28.47 -0.33
C THR A 684 18.97 -27.50 0.83
N GLY A 685 18.01 -26.61 1.09
CA GLY A 685 18.12 -25.61 2.15
C GLY A 685 16.99 -24.58 2.12
N LEU A 686 17.18 -23.50 2.87
CA LEU A 686 16.24 -22.38 2.95
C LEU A 686 16.95 -21.03 2.96
N TRP A 687 16.25 -19.97 2.54
CA TRP A 687 16.70 -18.59 2.69
C TRP A 687 16.38 -18.08 4.10
N ARG A 688 17.39 -17.60 4.84
CA ARG A 688 17.23 -17.13 6.24
C ARG A 688 16.67 -15.71 6.29
N HIS A 689 15.39 -15.55 5.96
CA HIS A 689 14.72 -14.23 5.95
C HIS A 689 14.75 -13.50 7.30
N PHE A 690 14.82 -14.24 8.41
CA PHE A 690 14.91 -13.72 9.77
C PHE A 690 16.29 -13.93 10.42
N GLY A 691 17.33 -14.16 9.61
CA GLY A 691 18.73 -14.10 10.07
C GLY A 691 19.30 -12.70 9.85
N PHE A 692 19.92 -12.13 10.89
CA PHE A 692 20.49 -10.78 10.85
C PHE A 692 21.97 -10.74 11.20
N GLY A 693 22.56 -11.88 11.59
CA GLY A 693 23.93 -11.95 12.07
C GLY A 693 25.00 -11.65 11.04
N ILE A 694 24.66 -11.73 9.74
CA ILE A 694 25.57 -11.46 8.63
C ILE A 694 25.22 -10.10 8.06
N VAL A 695 26.16 -9.16 8.11
CA VAL A 695 25.92 -7.75 7.77
C VAL A 695 27.18 -7.07 7.23
N CYS A 696 26.99 -6.20 6.23
CA CYS A 696 27.99 -5.27 5.72
C CYS A 696 27.64 -3.85 6.19
N VAL A 697 28.46 -3.28 7.07
CA VAL A 697 28.15 -2.06 7.82
C VAL A 697 29.39 -1.19 7.98
N TYR A 698 29.24 0.14 7.92
CA TYR A 698 30.34 1.03 8.30
C TYR A 698 30.44 1.15 9.82
N LYS A 699 31.66 1.22 10.36
CA LYS A 699 31.86 1.40 11.81
C LYS A 699 31.16 2.65 12.35
N GLY A 700 31.13 3.77 11.61
CA GLY A 700 30.40 4.97 12.01
C GLY A 700 28.89 4.75 12.14
N ASP A 701 28.30 3.96 11.24
CA ASP A 701 26.87 3.61 11.28
C ASP A 701 26.55 2.65 12.43
N LEU A 702 27.45 1.70 12.72
CA LEU A 702 27.35 0.83 13.88
C LEU A 702 27.30 1.64 15.18
N VAL A 703 28.21 2.60 15.34
CA VAL A 703 28.27 3.48 16.53
C VAL A 703 27.01 4.33 16.62
N ARG A 704 26.55 4.90 15.50
CA ARG A 704 25.31 5.71 15.44
C ARG A 704 24.06 4.89 15.80
N ALA A 705 24.01 3.61 15.43
CA ALA A 705 22.93 2.71 15.81
C ALA A 705 23.00 2.27 17.30
N GLY A 706 24.15 2.45 17.97
CA GLY A 706 24.34 2.11 19.38
C GLY A 706 25.11 0.81 19.64
N GLY A 707 25.76 0.23 18.62
CA GLY A 707 26.64 -0.94 18.77
C GLY A 707 25.96 -2.22 19.27
N PHE A 708 26.77 -3.22 19.59
CA PHE A 708 26.28 -4.48 20.14
C PHE A 708 25.97 -4.36 21.63
N ASP A 709 24.92 -5.04 22.08
CA ASP A 709 24.70 -5.26 23.50
C ASP A 709 25.57 -6.43 24.00
N VAL A 710 26.69 -6.09 24.64
CA VAL A 710 27.65 -7.05 25.17
C VAL A 710 27.15 -7.80 26.42
N SER A 711 25.99 -7.44 26.97
CA SER A 711 25.36 -8.25 28.03
C SER A 711 24.83 -9.59 27.49
N ILE A 712 24.62 -9.69 26.17
CA ILE A 712 24.23 -10.93 25.49
C ILE A 712 25.45 -11.87 25.44
N GLN A 713 25.38 -12.95 26.20
CA GLN A 713 26.41 -14.00 26.24
C GLN A 713 26.11 -15.12 25.23
N GLY A 714 27.15 -15.80 24.75
CA GLY A 714 27.01 -16.94 23.83
C GLY A 714 26.63 -16.54 22.40
N TRP A 715 25.68 -17.28 21.84
CA TRP A 715 25.18 -17.11 20.47
C TRP A 715 23.65 -16.92 20.46
N GLY A 716 23.17 -15.98 19.67
CA GLY A 716 21.75 -15.70 19.44
C GLY A 716 21.25 -14.49 20.20
N MET A 717 20.24 -13.82 19.64
CA MET A 717 19.63 -12.54 20.05
C MET A 717 20.45 -11.29 19.75
N GLU A 718 21.78 -11.36 19.66
CA GLU A 718 22.62 -10.17 19.40
C GLU A 718 22.38 -9.56 18.02
N ASP A 719 22.06 -10.40 17.05
CA ASP A 719 21.77 -9.97 15.69
C ASP A 719 20.39 -9.33 15.55
N VAL A 720 19.39 -9.85 16.27
CA VAL A 720 18.05 -9.28 16.38
C VAL A 720 18.09 -7.94 17.11
N ASP A 721 18.86 -7.84 18.20
CA ASP A 721 19.06 -6.58 18.92
C ASP A 721 19.70 -5.52 18.01
N LEU A 722 20.81 -5.86 17.35
CA LEU A 722 21.48 -4.96 16.41
C LEU A 722 20.55 -4.51 15.29
N PHE A 723 19.80 -5.43 14.68
CA PHE A 723 18.87 -5.09 13.61
C PHE A 723 17.77 -4.13 14.08
N ASN A 724 17.20 -4.34 15.27
CA ASN A 724 16.19 -3.46 15.84
C ASN A 724 16.74 -2.05 16.12
N LYS A 725 17.98 -1.95 16.62
CA LYS A 725 18.67 -0.67 16.80
C LYS A 725 18.83 0.09 15.48
N PHE A 726 19.18 -0.62 14.41
CA PHE A 726 19.25 -0.05 13.05
C PHE A 726 17.89 0.40 12.50
N VAL A 727 16.81 -0.33 12.77
CA VAL A 727 15.44 0.10 12.41
C VAL A 727 15.07 1.42 13.10
N GLN A 728 15.54 1.62 14.33
CA GLN A 728 15.25 2.82 15.14
C GLN A 728 16.16 4.01 14.80
N SER A 729 17.36 3.77 14.26
CA SER A 729 18.35 4.83 13.97
C SER A 729 18.04 5.67 12.74
N GLY A 730 17.06 5.25 11.91
CA GLY A 730 16.65 5.96 10.69
C GLY A 730 17.55 5.69 9.48
N ILE A 731 18.51 4.77 9.59
CA ILE A 731 19.37 4.33 8.49
C ILE A 731 18.57 3.39 7.58
N LYS A 732 18.65 3.56 6.25
CA LYS A 732 17.97 2.68 5.29
C LYS A 732 18.55 1.27 5.41
N LEU A 733 17.69 0.28 5.58
CA LEU A 733 18.10 -1.13 5.65
C LEU A 733 17.83 -1.78 4.31
N PHE A 734 18.90 -2.24 3.65
CA PHE A 734 18.79 -3.02 2.43
C PHE A 734 18.91 -4.51 2.75
N ARG A 735 17.93 -5.30 2.32
CA ARG A 735 17.90 -6.76 2.48
C ARG A 735 17.49 -7.41 1.17
N SER A 736 18.30 -8.35 0.70
CA SER A 736 18.02 -9.14 -0.50
C SER A 736 18.57 -10.55 -0.34
N THR A 737 17.94 -11.53 -1.00
CA THR A 737 18.53 -12.88 -1.16
C THR A 737 19.83 -12.77 -1.92
N ASP A 738 20.93 -13.22 -1.32
CA ASP A 738 22.26 -13.13 -1.92
C ASP A 738 22.79 -14.53 -2.25
N THR A 739 22.85 -14.83 -3.55
CA THR A 739 23.33 -16.11 -4.07
C THR A 739 24.84 -16.29 -3.95
N GLY A 740 25.57 -15.25 -3.57
CA GLY A 740 27.01 -15.28 -3.42
C GLY A 740 27.49 -15.71 -2.04
N ILE A 741 26.59 -16.09 -1.13
CA ILE A 741 26.90 -16.45 0.26
C ILE A 741 26.00 -17.60 0.76
N VAL A 742 26.62 -18.62 1.34
CA VAL A 742 25.96 -19.85 1.79
C VAL A 742 26.42 -20.22 3.19
N HIS A 743 25.48 -20.52 4.07
CA HIS A 743 25.74 -21.13 5.37
C HIS A 743 25.71 -22.65 5.24
N VAL A 744 26.87 -23.26 5.39
CA VAL A 744 27.03 -24.71 5.26
C VAL A 744 26.49 -25.38 6.52
N HIS A 745 25.72 -26.45 6.33
CA HIS A 745 25.13 -27.17 7.45
C HIS A 745 26.20 -27.66 8.44
N HIS A 746 25.94 -27.48 9.72
CA HIS A 746 26.67 -28.08 10.82
C HIS A 746 25.69 -28.49 11.92
N PRO A 747 26.02 -29.50 12.75
CA PRO A 747 25.18 -29.86 13.89
C PRO A 747 25.00 -28.68 14.85
N VAL A 748 23.75 -28.41 15.24
CA VAL A 748 23.39 -27.37 16.20
C VAL A 748 23.24 -27.99 17.59
N ILE A 749 24.07 -27.53 18.53
CA ILE A 749 24.04 -27.91 19.95
C ILE A 749 23.46 -26.73 20.72
N CYS A 750 22.35 -26.94 21.42
CA CYS A 750 21.70 -25.91 22.22
C CYS A 750 22.04 -26.14 23.70
N ASP A 751 22.82 -25.22 24.26
CA ASP A 751 23.17 -25.26 25.68
C ASP A 751 21.92 -24.97 26.53
N PRO A 752 21.50 -25.89 27.43
CA PRO A 752 20.34 -25.69 28.29
C PRO A 752 20.49 -24.53 29.29
N ASN A 753 21.70 -24.01 29.50
CA ASN A 753 21.97 -22.87 30.38
C ASN A 753 21.76 -21.49 29.72
N LEU A 754 21.45 -21.45 28.41
CA LEU A 754 21.11 -20.21 27.72
C LEU A 754 19.85 -19.57 28.30
N ASP A 755 19.71 -18.25 28.13
CA ASP A 755 18.44 -17.57 28.44
C ASP A 755 17.27 -18.28 27.73
N PRO A 756 16.09 -18.42 28.37
CA PRO A 756 14.96 -19.15 27.79
C PRO A 756 14.57 -18.71 26.37
N LYS A 757 14.74 -17.44 26.01
CA LYS A 757 14.51 -16.96 24.63
C LYS A 757 15.60 -17.44 23.68
N GLN A 758 16.87 -17.32 24.06
CA GLN A 758 18.01 -17.81 23.28
C GLN A 758 17.93 -19.32 23.06
N TYR A 759 17.61 -20.09 24.11
CA TYR A 759 17.45 -21.53 24.03
C TYR A 759 16.33 -21.92 23.04
N LYS A 760 15.17 -21.25 23.12
CA LYS A 760 14.07 -21.46 22.17
C LYS A 760 14.45 -21.11 20.73
N MET A 761 15.20 -20.03 20.51
CA MET A 761 15.72 -19.66 19.20
C MET A 761 16.71 -20.70 18.66
N CYS A 762 17.57 -21.24 19.51
CA CYS A 762 18.47 -22.32 19.14
C CYS A 762 17.71 -23.57 18.71
N LEU A 763 16.71 -24.00 19.51
CA LEU A 763 15.86 -25.14 19.16
C LEU A 763 15.12 -24.92 17.83
N GLY A 764 14.62 -23.71 17.59
CA GLY A 764 14.00 -23.35 16.32
C GLY A 764 14.96 -23.44 15.13
N SER A 765 16.17 -22.90 15.29
CA SER A 765 17.22 -22.97 14.26
C SER A 765 17.62 -24.41 13.97
N LYS A 766 17.81 -25.22 15.02
CA LYS A 766 18.09 -26.65 14.93
C LYS A 766 16.99 -27.38 14.16
N ALA A 767 15.73 -27.22 14.56
CA ALA A 767 14.58 -27.83 13.89
C ALA A 767 14.51 -27.44 12.41
N SER A 768 14.71 -26.16 12.10
CA SER A 768 14.70 -25.64 10.73
C SER A 768 15.84 -26.12 9.86
N SER A 769 16.91 -26.70 10.42
CA SER A 769 18.10 -27.13 9.67
C SER A 769 18.06 -28.59 9.22
N HIS A 770 17.04 -29.35 9.61
CA HIS A 770 17.00 -30.80 9.33
C HIS A 770 16.65 -31.15 7.89
N GLY A 771 15.70 -30.46 7.27
CA GLY A 771 15.20 -30.78 5.95
C GLY A 771 13.97 -29.96 5.62
N SER A 772 13.52 -30.01 4.36
CA SER A 772 12.23 -29.44 3.98
C SER A 772 11.09 -30.13 4.72
N THR A 773 9.98 -29.43 4.92
CA THR A 773 8.76 -29.99 5.49
C THR A 773 8.33 -31.24 4.73
N GLN A 774 8.49 -31.23 3.40
CA GLN A 774 8.22 -32.39 2.55
C GLN A 774 9.13 -33.58 2.88
N GLN A 775 10.45 -33.41 2.89
CA GLN A 775 11.39 -34.50 3.17
C GLN A 775 11.18 -35.08 4.57
N LEU A 776 10.89 -34.23 5.56
CA LEU A 776 10.61 -34.67 6.92
C LEU A 776 9.28 -35.42 7.02
N ALA A 777 8.25 -34.99 6.29
CA ALA A 777 6.98 -35.69 6.20
C ALA A 777 7.14 -37.07 5.53
N GLU A 778 7.91 -37.15 4.43
CA GLU A 778 8.23 -38.41 3.75
C GLU A 778 8.98 -39.37 4.68
N LEU A 779 10.02 -38.90 5.38
CA LEU A 779 10.74 -39.69 6.39
C LEU A 779 9.84 -40.15 7.55
N TRP A 780 8.88 -39.32 7.96
CA TRP A 780 7.92 -39.69 8.99
C TRP A 780 6.95 -40.76 8.48
N LEU A 781 6.41 -40.60 7.26
CA LEU A 781 5.52 -41.58 6.63
C LEU A 781 6.22 -42.91 6.39
N GLU A 782 7.47 -42.93 5.91
CA GLU A 782 8.24 -44.16 5.72
C GLU A 782 8.44 -44.95 7.02
N LYS A 783 8.54 -44.25 8.16
CA LYS A 783 8.71 -44.86 9.48
C LYS A 783 7.40 -45.31 10.12
N ASN A 784 6.30 -44.58 9.89
CA ASN A 784 5.06 -44.75 10.65
C ASN A 784 3.87 -45.28 9.82
N ASP A 785 3.96 -45.30 8.49
CA ASP A 785 2.92 -45.81 7.60
C ASP A 785 3.43 -47.00 6.77
N HIS A 786 2.98 -48.20 7.15
CA HIS A 786 3.31 -49.45 6.47
C HIS A 786 2.85 -49.50 5.01
N GLY A 787 1.79 -48.76 4.64
CA GLY A 787 1.30 -48.67 3.27
C GLY A 787 2.23 -47.86 2.38
N PHE A 788 2.73 -46.73 2.89
CA PHE A 788 3.69 -45.88 2.17
C PHE A 788 5.03 -46.61 1.93
N ARG A 789 5.49 -47.38 2.91
CA ARG A 789 6.74 -48.16 2.83
C ARG A 789 6.72 -49.24 1.73
N ARG A 790 5.55 -49.78 1.38
CA ARG A 790 5.37 -50.73 0.25
C ARG A 790 5.40 -50.04 -1.11
N ILE A 791 4.98 -48.78 -1.18
CA ILE A 791 4.94 -47.98 -2.42
C ILE A 791 6.32 -47.38 -2.71
N SER A 792 7.06 -46.93 -1.70
CA SER A 792 8.42 -46.41 -1.90
C SER A 792 9.41 -47.52 -2.29
N SER A 793 9.23 -48.74 -1.79
CA SER A 793 10.06 -49.90 -2.16
C SER A 793 9.79 -50.43 -3.58
N SER A 794 8.55 -50.31 -4.09
CA SER A 794 8.24 -50.70 -5.48
C SER A 794 8.74 -49.69 -6.51
N ASN A 795 8.78 -48.40 -6.18
CA ASN A 795 9.24 -47.34 -7.08
C ASN A 795 10.77 -47.30 -7.28
N ASN A 796 11.57 -47.82 -6.34
CA ASN A 796 13.01 -47.96 -6.54
C ASN A 796 13.40 -49.01 -7.60
N GLY A 797 12.45 -49.84 -8.05
CA GLY A 797 12.64 -50.82 -9.12
C GLY A 797 12.20 -50.35 -10.52
N SER A 798 11.59 -49.16 -10.65
CA SER A 798 10.99 -48.72 -11.92
C SER A 798 11.41 -47.29 -12.29
N MET A 799 12.70 -47.09 -12.57
CA MET A 799 13.08 -46.06 -13.54
C MET A 799 12.94 -46.64 -14.96
N ARG A 800 11.70 -46.74 -15.44
CA ARG A 800 11.41 -46.68 -16.88
C ARG A 800 10.61 -45.40 -17.12
N THR A 801 11.33 -44.44 -17.70
CA THR A 801 10.88 -43.28 -18.48
C THR A 801 9.37 -43.18 -18.75
N ALA A 802 8.79 -42.05 -18.34
CA ALA A 802 7.72 -41.36 -19.05
C ALA A 802 7.93 -39.85 -18.92
#